data_AF-A0A074YR03-F1
#
_entry.id   AF-A0A074YR03-F1
#
_cell.length_a   1.000
_cell.length_b   1.000
_cell.length_c   1.000
_cell.angle_alpha   90.00
_cell.angle_beta   90.00
_cell.angle_gamma   90.00
#
_symmetry.space_group_name_H-M   'P 1'
#
loop_
_entity.id
_entity.type
_entity.pdbx_description
1 polymer ?
#
loop_
_entity_poly.entity_id
_entity_poly.type
_entity_poly.pdbx_seq_one_letter_code
_entity_poly.pdbx_strand_id
1 'polypeptide(L)'
;MHRVLRIGVDVGGTNTDGVILDPTKASEPGKGIVAWHKAPTTTNPSLGISDALVFMFDQAEINPQDVASVTIGTTHFVNAVVERDAARLARVAVIRLCGPFSKHALPCLDWPTDMRELILGHYALVKGGLEVDGNLISDINADEIREQCEIIKGKGITSIVVNGVFSPIDNTHHQEEQTAQIISEALPGCHVVLSKEVANLGFLERENAAILNASILPFARKTIRSFQEPIKLLGLTCPVFLSQNDGTILSGEMASRLPIKTFSSGPTNSMRGAAYLAQGETKEAMMVVDIGGTTTDVGLLLANGFPRQAAAYSEFAGVRMNFSCPDVKSIGLGGGSIVRERNGETTVGPDSVGYKIQTEALVFGGNIATTTDYTVAGSENVDIGDRSKVKHLFETGISSFKAVTKAMLEKVVDTMKTSPEDLPVLLVGGGAVIAPDELQGASRVIKPEYSGVANAIGAAIARVSAVIDTVKSTETKNVALLVEEISREAIGKAVESGAAQDSVKIVEVETLPLPYIANKSRFIIRAAGEFDYTRANEMNSTTEDELSDDNNMNAYEKNGNKSQRNVNADNKHVIAEPVNITTYKPKVEDRVWYVSETDLDWMAIGCYILGTGGGGSPYSHMLRMRSLLRNGDIIRVINPHDLKDEDQVGCGGGAGSPTVGIEKLPGDEMMDAQHCLYEHCDRKATAMIALEIGGGNGLQGMILGASSNMNLPTVDGDWMGRAYPTKWQTTPVVFNERPCVFCPIATADGNGNLIYMPTATSDLAVERIIRAALSQMGSHVGCAEGPVTGAETKRWAVEHTISLAWRIGRAVAAARQSNRIDTVAESIIDEVGGPEAAKVIFKGKIVGVERTLRNGHVYGEVIIEAAADTSSTEFKGRIKIPFKNENIAAFKVNEHGSEEVLAIVPDLIAVIDAQSGEAIGTPEYRYGLLVTVIGITASDKWTSTPRAIEIGGPKAFGLTDIEYKPLGKFVKPISVIDEYSD
;
A
#
# COMPACT_ATOMS: atom_id res chain seq x y z
N MET A 1 -34.16 -25.96 19.58
CA MET A 1 -33.05 -26.90 19.32
C MET A 1 -31.80 -26.07 19.13
N HIS A 2 -30.72 -26.35 19.85
CA HIS A 2 -29.45 -25.67 19.60
C HIS A 2 -28.88 -26.21 18.29
N ARG A 3 -28.87 -25.38 17.24
CA ARG A 3 -28.14 -25.66 16.01
C ARG A 3 -26.65 -25.50 16.33
N VAL A 4 -25.84 -26.50 15.99
CA VAL A 4 -24.41 -26.53 16.40
C VAL A 4 -23.49 -26.65 15.19
N LEU A 5 -23.93 -27.30 14.12
CA LEU A 5 -23.07 -27.60 12.96
C LEU A 5 -22.80 -26.34 12.14
N ARG A 6 -21.55 -26.11 11.77
CA ARG A 6 -21.13 -25.00 10.90
C ARG A 6 -20.64 -25.58 9.58
N ILE A 7 -21.06 -24.97 8.48
CA ILE A 7 -20.59 -25.36 7.15
C ILE A 7 -19.69 -24.26 6.61
N GLY A 8 -18.50 -24.65 6.14
CA GLY A 8 -17.61 -23.77 5.41
C GLY A 8 -17.45 -24.28 3.97
N VAL A 9 -17.54 -23.37 3.01
CA VAL A 9 -17.28 -23.66 1.60
C VAL A 9 -16.31 -22.60 1.07
N ASP A 10 -15.23 -23.00 0.41
CA ASP A 10 -14.31 -22.08 -0.26
C ASP A 10 -14.27 -22.38 -1.76
N VAL A 11 -14.67 -21.40 -2.56
CA VAL A 11 -14.71 -21.49 -4.03
C VAL A 11 -13.47 -20.78 -4.60
N GLY A 12 -12.41 -21.57 -4.81
CA GLY A 12 -11.16 -21.12 -5.41
C GLY A 12 -11.13 -21.30 -6.94
N GLY A 13 -10.02 -20.91 -7.58
CA GLY A 13 -9.87 -21.03 -9.04
C GLY A 13 -9.64 -22.45 -9.56
N THR A 14 -9.12 -23.36 -8.72
CA THR A 14 -8.83 -24.76 -9.11
C THR A 14 -9.81 -25.74 -8.47
N ASN A 15 -10.11 -25.56 -7.18
CA ASN A 15 -10.96 -26.46 -6.41
C ASN A 15 -12.03 -25.70 -5.62
N THR A 16 -13.18 -26.36 -5.44
CA THR A 16 -14.20 -26.01 -4.45
C THR A 16 -14.05 -26.96 -3.27
N ASP A 17 -13.79 -26.38 -2.11
CA ASP A 17 -13.53 -27.10 -0.86
C ASP A 17 -14.70 -26.91 0.10
N GLY A 18 -15.16 -27.97 0.74
CA GLY A 18 -16.27 -27.95 1.67
C GLY A 18 -15.95 -28.70 2.96
N VAL A 19 -16.49 -28.22 4.09
CA VAL A 19 -16.43 -28.90 5.37
C VAL A 19 -17.72 -28.71 6.18
N ILE A 20 -18.10 -29.75 6.93
CA ILE A 20 -19.11 -29.70 7.99
C ILE A 20 -18.38 -29.90 9.32
N LEU A 21 -18.57 -28.96 10.25
CA LEU A 21 -17.84 -28.90 11.51
C LEU A 21 -18.79 -28.80 12.71
N ASP A 22 -18.54 -29.62 13.73
CA ASP A 22 -19.09 -29.47 15.08
C ASP A 22 -18.04 -28.80 16.00
N PRO A 23 -18.16 -27.48 16.25
CA PRO A 23 -17.18 -26.74 17.05
C PRO A 23 -17.13 -27.20 18.52
N THR A 24 -18.16 -27.90 19.02
CA THR A 24 -18.15 -28.41 20.42
C THR A 24 -17.17 -29.57 20.60
N LYS A 25 -16.75 -30.21 19.51
CA LYS A 25 -15.82 -31.34 19.48
C LYS A 25 -14.43 -30.94 18.97
N ALA A 26 -14.12 -29.64 18.92
CA ALA A 26 -12.84 -29.12 18.44
C ALA A 26 -11.61 -29.70 19.17
N SER A 27 -11.77 -30.10 20.43
CA SER A 27 -10.70 -30.69 21.26
C SER A 27 -10.50 -32.20 21.05
N GLU A 28 -11.37 -32.87 20.29
CA GLU A 28 -11.23 -34.30 19.97
C GLU A 28 -10.20 -34.52 18.85
N PRO A 29 -9.65 -35.74 18.67
CA PRO A 29 -8.66 -36.03 17.63
C PRO A 29 -9.09 -35.63 16.21
N GLY A 30 -10.37 -35.85 15.86
CA GLY A 30 -10.95 -35.44 14.58
C GLY A 30 -11.29 -33.95 14.47
N LYS A 31 -10.96 -33.14 15.48
CA LYS A 31 -11.18 -31.68 15.54
C LYS A 31 -12.63 -31.24 15.24
N GLY A 32 -13.60 -32.12 15.47
CA GLY A 32 -15.01 -31.87 15.17
C GLY A 32 -15.36 -31.85 13.68
N ILE A 33 -14.48 -32.29 12.78
CA ILE A 33 -14.79 -32.40 11.36
C ILE A 33 -15.71 -33.62 11.15
N VAL A 34 -16.92 -33.37 10.64
CA VAL A 34 -17.96 -34.39 10.44
C VAL A 34 -17.89 -34.96 9.02
N ALA A 35 -17.75 -34.09 8.02
CA ALA A 35 -17.58 -34.46 6.61
C ALA A 35 -16.82 -33.36 5.88
N TRP A 36 -16.19 -33.71 4.77
CA TRP A 36 -15.47 -32.77 3.92
C TRP A 36 -15.51 -33.21 2.45
N HIS A 37 -15.35 -32.26 1.54
CA HIS A 37 -15.31 -32.53 0.11
C HIS A 37 -14.32 -31.61 -0.59
N LYS A 38 -13.67 -32.12 -1.63
CA LYS A 38 -12.78 -31.36 -2.51
C LYS A 38 -13.05 -31.78 -3.95
N ALA A 39 -13.57 -30.86 -4.75
CA ALA A 39 -13.88 -31.08 -6.16
C ALA A 39 -13.23 -30.02 -7.05
N PRO A 40 -13.03 -30.28 -8.35
CA PRO A 40 -12.67 -29.23 -9.30
C PRO A 40 -13.73 -28.12 -9.31
N THR A 41 -13.29 -26.85 -9.38
CA THR A 41 -14.22 -25.73 -9.48
C THR A 41 -15.00 -25.80 -10.79
N THR A 42 -16.32 -25.61 -10.72
CA THR A 42 -17.20 -25.56 -11.88
C THR A 42 -17.31 -24.12 -12.41
N THR A 43 -17.67 -23.96 -13.70
CA THR A 43 -17.83 -22.62 -14.29
C THR A 43 -18.98 -21.83 -13.64
N ASN A 44 -19.98 -22.53 -13.09
CA ASN A 44 -21.05 -21.93 -12.30
C ASN A 44 -20.83 -22.23 -10.80
N PRO A 45 -20.33 -21.25 -10.01
CA PRO A 45 -20.02 -21.49 -8.60
C PRO A 45 -21.21 -21.93 -7.75
N SER A 46 -22.44 -21.51 -8.09
CA SER A 46 -23.64 -22.00 -7.38
C SER A 46 -23.84 -23.51 -7.53
N LEU A 47 -23.49 -24.08 -8.70
CA LEU A 47 -23.49 -25.52 -8.89
C LEU A 47 -22.39 -26.18 -8.08
N GLY A 48 -21.16 -25.65 -8.10
CA GLY A 48 -20.05 -26.20 -7.32
C GLY A 48 -20.33 -26.21 -5.82
N ILE A 49 -20.94 -25.16 -5.28
CA ILE A 49 -21.41 -25.10 -3.89
C ILE A 49 -22.50 -26.15 -3.63
N SER A 50 -23.50 -26.22 -4.51
CA SER A 50 -24.60 -27.19 -4.38
C SER A 50 -24.09 -28.64 -4.37
N ASP A 51 -23.21 -29.00 -5.28
CA ASP A 51 -22.64 -30.33 -5.41
C ASP A 51 -21.82 -30.70 -4.17
N ALA A 52 -21.01 -29.76 -3.67
CA ALA A 52 -20.24 -29.95 -2.44
C ALA A 52 -21.15 -30.17 -1.23
N LEU A 53 -22.22 -29.37 -1.09
CA LEU A 53 -23.19 -29.52 0.00
C LEU A 53 -23.89 -30.87 -0.07
N VAL A 54 -24.45 -31.26 -1.22
CA VAL A 54 -25.14 -32.55 -1.40
C VAL A 54 -24.21 -33.71 -1.02
N PHE A 55 -22.97 -33.70 -1.53
CA PHE A 55 -22.01 -34.77 -1.23
C PHE A 55 -21.69 -34.88 0.26
N MET A 56 -21.47 -33.74 0.94
CA MET A 56 -21.16 -33.76 2.38
C MET A 56 -22.36 -34.19 3.23
N PHE A 57 -23.59 -33.84 2.85
CA PHE A 57 -24.79 -34.30 3.55
C PHE A 57 -25.00 -35.80 3.39
N ASP A 58 -24.77 -36.34 2.19
CA ASP A 58 -24.83 -37.78 1.92
C ASP A 58 -23.77 -38.55 2.72
N GLN A 59 -22.56 -38.00 2.89
CA GLN A 59 -21.52 -38.62 3.73
C GLN A 59 -21.83 -38.55 5.24
N ALA A 60 -22.39 -37.44 5.71
CA ALA A 60 -22.53 -37.16 7.14
C ALA A 60 -23.84 -37.69 7.76
N GLU A 61 -24.85 -38.01 6.94
CA GLU A 61 -26.21 -38.41 7.38
C GLU A 61 -26.83 -37.42 8.41
N ILE A 62 -26.56 -36.12 8.27
CA ILE A 62 -27.01 -35.09 9.21
C ILE A 62 -28.38 -34.50 8.86
N ASN A 63 -29.09 -33.99 9.87
CA ASN A 63 -30.34 -33.25 9.66
C ASN A 63 -30.03 -31.78 9.30
N PRO A 64 -30.58 -31.23 8.20
CA PRO A 64 -30.43 -29.81 7.84
C PRO A 64 -30.79 -28.82 8.97
N GLN A 65 -31.69 -29.20 9.88
CA GLN A 65 -32.09 -28.34 11.00
C GLN A 65 -31.03 -28.18 12.09
N ASP A 66 -29.97 -29.01 12.09
CA ASP A 66 -28.86 -28.93 13.06
C ASP A 66 -27.77 -27.93 12.62
N VAL A 67 -27.85 -27.42 11.39
CA VAL A 67 -26.90 -26.47 10.81
C VAL A 67 -27.15 -25.05 11.30
N ALA A 68 -26.20 -24.49 12.03
CA ALA A 68 -26.21 -23.15 12.60
C ALA A 68 -25.94 -22.06 11.56
N SER A 69 -25.04 -22.31 10.60
CA SER A 69 -24.68 -21.36 9.54
C SER A 69 -23.97 -22.01 8.37
N VAL A 70 -23.99 -21.32 7.24
CA VAL A 70 -23.14 -21.60 6.07
C VAL A 70 -22.27 -20.38 5.80
N THR A 71 -20.95 -20.56 5.75
CA THR A 71 -20.00 -19.49 5.40
C THR A 71 -19.32 -19.82 4.07
N ILE A 72 -19.28 -18.85 3.16
CA ILE A 72 -18.74 -19.01 1.81
C ILE A 72 -17.53 -18.08 1.63
N GLY A 73 -16.36 -18.66 1.37
CA GLY A 73 -15.21 -17.99 0.78
C GLY A 73 -15.31 -18.02 -0.75
N THR A 74 -15.01 -16.90 -1.41
CA THR A 74 -15.12 -16.83 -2.87
C THR A 74 -14.09 -15.92 -3.50
N THR A 75 -13.52 -16.37 -4.62
CA THR A 75 -12.59 -15.57 -5.45
C THR A 75 -13.29 -14.89 -6.65
N HIS A 76 -14.62 -15.03 -6.78
CA HIS A 76 -15.33 -14.53 -7.96
C HIS A 76 -15.30 -13.01 -8.14
N PHE A 77 -15.40 -12.24 -7.05
CA PHE A 77 -15.42 -10.78 -7.13
C PHE A 77 -14.04 -10.23 -7.51
N VAL A 78 -13.00 -10.80 -6.92
CA VAL A 78 -11.62 -10.40 -7.16
C VAL A 78 -11.21 -10.70 -8.60
N ASN A 79 -11.63 -11.84 -9.17
CA ASN A 79 -11.36 -12.20 -10.56
C ASN A 79 -12.02 -11.25 -11.56
N ALA A 80 -13.23 -10.74 -11.29
CA ALA A 80 -13.88 -9.79 -12.21
C ALA A 80 -13.06 -8.49 -12.40
N VAL A 81 -12.39 -8.03 -11.34
CA VAL A 81 -11.50 -6.85 -11.39
C VAL A 81 -10.19 -7.19 -12.12
N VAL A 82 -9.58 -8.34 -11.82
CA VAL A 82 -8.32 -8.78 -12.46
C VAL A 82 -8.50 -9.04 -13.96
N GLU A 83 -9.62 -9.66 -14.34
CA GLU A 83 -10.00 -9.95 -15.73
C GLU A 83 -10.47 -8.70 -16.49
N ARG A 84 -10.68 -7.57 -15.79
CA ARG A 84 -11.23 -6.33 -16.34
C ARG A 84 -12.55 -6.57 -17.10
N ASP A 85 -13.43 -7.40 -16.54
CA ASP A 85 -14.64 -7.86 -17.21
C ASP A 85 -15.72 -6.76 -17.23
N ALA A 86 -15.87 -6.11 -18.39
CA ALA A 86 -16.86 -5.06 -18.61
C ALA A 86 -18.32 -5.51 -18.44
N ALA A 87 -18.59 -6.82 -18.46
CA ALA A 87 -19.92 -7.34 -18.17
C ALA A 87 -20.19 -7.38 -16.66
N ARG A 88 -19.15 -7.48 -15.82
CA ARG A 88 -19.27 -7.60 -14.35
C ARG A 88 -18.96 -6.30 -13.61
N LEU A 89 -18.36 -5.32 -14.28
CA LEU A 89 -17.97 -4.03 -13.70
C LEU A 89 -18.86 -2.90 -14.23
N ALA A 90 -19.46 -2.13 -13.32
CA ALA A 90 -20.28 -0.97 -13.62
C ALA A 90 -19.43 0.31 -13.73
N ARG A 91 -19.91 1.27 -14.54
CA ARG A 91 -19.36 2.63 -14.52
C ARG A 91 -19.76 3.33 -13.22
N VAL A 92 -18.84 4.14 -12.69
CA VAL A 92 -18.95 4.83 -11.40
C VAL A 92 -18.82 6.34 -11.59
N ALA A 93 -19.64 7.10 -10.87
CA ALA A 93 -19.49 8.54 -10.67
C ALA A 93 -18.87 8.82 -9.29
N VAL A 94 -17.98 9.80 -9.18
CA VAL A 94 -17.32 10.17 -7.91
C VAL A 94 -17.65 11.61 -7.55
N ILE A 95 -18.14 11.86 -6.34
CA ILE A 95 -18.37 13.21 -5.81
C ILE A 95 -17.41 13.41 -4.65
N ARG A 96 -16.41 14.29 -4.83
CA ARG A 96 -15.43 14.64 -3.80
C ARG A 96 -15.89 15.84 -2.98
N LEU A 97 -15.94 15.68 -1.66
CA LEU A 97 -16.15 16.76 -0.70
C LEU A 97 -14.78 17.29 -0.25
N CYS A 98 -14.24 18.25 -0.98
CA CYS A 98 -12.84 18.65 -0.83
C CYS A 98 -12.61 20.17 -0.82
N GLY A 99 -13.63 20.98 -1.11
CA GLY A 99 -13.47 22.43 -1.23
C GLY A 99 -12.35 22.77 -2.24
N PRO A 100 -11.36 23.61 -1.87
CA PRO A 100 -10.28 24.01 -2.78
C PRO A 100 -9.20 22.93 -3.00
N PHE A 101 -9.22 21.84 -2.23
CA PHE A 101 -8.18 20.82 -2.21
C PHE A 101 -8.44 19.68 -3.21
N SER A 102 -7.44 18.82 -3.43
CA SER A 102 -7.50 17.62 -4.30
C SER A 102 -7.73 17.84 -5.80
N LYS A 103 -8.00 19.07 -6.24
CA LYS A 103 -8.37 19.40 -7.63
C LYS A 103 -7.30 19.07 -8.68
N HIS A 104 -6.05 18.96 -8.26
CA HIS A 104 -4.92 18.65 -9.13
C HIS A 104 -4.59 17.16 -9.23
N ALA A 105 -5.24 16.32 -8.41
CA ALA A 105 -5.02 14.88 -8.36
C ALA A 105 -6.37 14.17 -8.56
N LEU A 106 -6.84 14.18 -9.81
CA LEU A 106 -8.18 13.67 -10.19
C LEU A 106 -8.35 12.17 -9.86
N PRO A 107 -9.60 11.69 -9.70
CA PRO A 107 -9.84 10.26 -9.48
C PRO A 107 -9.24 9.37 -10.56
N CYS A 108 -8.71 8.21 -10.14
CA CYS A 108 -8.09 7.20 -11.01
C CYS A 108 -6.94 7.73 -11.88
N LEU A 109 -6.18 8.75 -11.44
CA LEU A 109 -5.12 9.36 -12.25
C LEU A 109 -3.97 8.40 -12.59
N ASP A 110 -3.65 7.51 -11.66
CA ASP A 110 -2.56 6.54 -11.74
C ASP A 110 -3.03 5.11 -11.99
N TRP A 111 -4.31 4.91 -12.25
CA TRP A 111 -4.84 3.61 -12.62
C TRP A 111 -4.37 3.21 -14.01
N PRO A 112 -4.34 1.90 -14.32
CA PRO A 112 -4.24 1.43 -15.69
C PRO A 112 -5.32 2.09 -16.57
N THR A 113 -4.91 2.65 -17.71
CA THR A 113 -5.78 3.47 -18.56
C THR A 113 -7.07 2.76 -18.95
N ASP A 114 -6.98 1.48 -19.31
CA ASP A 114 -8.13 0.67 -19.70
C ASP A 114 -9.09 0.38 -18.54
N MET A 115 -8.56 0.15 -17.33
CA MET A 115 -9.39 0.02 -16.13
C MET A 115 -10.08 1.34 -15.78
N ARG A 116 -9.37 2.47 -15.90
CA ARG A 116 -9.93 3.81 -15.71
C ARG A 116 -11.06 4.08 -16.70
N GLU A 117 -10.84 3.86 -17.99
CA GLU A 117 -11.85 4.08 -19.03
C GLU A 117 -13.10 3.22 -18.83
N LEU A 118 -12.88 1.97 -18.40
CA LEU A 118 -13.94 1.02 -18.09
C LEU A 118 -14.81 1.47 -16.92
N ILE A 119 -14.20 1.89 -15.81
CA ILE A 119 -14.91 2.12 -14.55
C ILE A 119 -15.28 3.59 -14.34
N LEU A 120 -14.37 4.54 -14.54
CA LEU A 120 -14.64 5.95 -14.22
C LEU A 120 -15.53 6.59 -15.30
N GLY A 121 -16.79 6.88 -14.96
CA GLY A 121 -17.77 7.51 -15.86
C GLY A 121 -17.91 9.02 -15.67
N HIS A 122 -17.73 9.51 -14.44
CA HIS A 122 -17.78 10.93 -14.11
C HIS A 122 -17.09 11.18 -12.77
N TYR A 123 -16.63 12.40 -12.57
CA TYR A 123 -16.23 12.89 -11.26
C TYR A 123 -16.65 14.36 -11.12
N ALA A 124 -16.87 14.78 -9.88
CA ALA A 124 -17.14 16.15 -9.49
C ALA A 124 -16.37 16.49 -8.22
N LEU A 125 -15.91 17.73 -8.13
CA LEU A 125 -15.26 18.30 -6.97
C LEU A 125 -16.22 19.35 -6.43
N VAL A 126 -16.69 19.18 -5.19
CA VAL A 126 -17.69 20.08 -4.60
C VAL A 126 -17.25 20.58 -3.22
N LYS A 127 -17.97 21.59 -2.72
CA LYS A 127 -17.77 22.08 -1.36
C LYS A 127 -17.99 20.98 -0.31
N GLY A 128 -17.31 21.14 0.83
CA GLY A 128 -17.24 20.16 1.90
C GLY A 128 -15.78 19.92 2.31
N GLY A 129 -15.57 18.85 3.07
CA GLY A 129 -14.29 18.44 3.60
C GLY A 129 -14.03 19.00 5.00
N LEU A 130 -13.17 18.30 5.73
CA LEU A 130 -12.77 18.63 7.09
C LEU A 130 -11.27 18.89 7.16
N GLU A 131 -10.87 19.68 8.14
CA GLU A 131 -9.49 19.76 8.59
C GLU A 131 -9.15 18.55 9.47
N VAL A 132 -7.85 18.31 9.64
CA VAL A 132 -7.34 17.18 10.46
C VAL A 132 -7.83 17.20 11.91
N ASP A 133 -8.27 18.37 12.38
CA ASP A 133 -8.80 18.54 13.71
C ASP A 133 -10.31 18.31 13.84
N GLY A 134 -11.00 18.08 12.71
CA GLY A 134 -12.45 17.89 12.59
C GLY A 134 -13.23 19.16 12.29
N ASN A 135 -12.59 20.33 12.17
CA ASN A 135 -13.27 21.56 11.74
C ASN A 135 -13.62 21.51 10.25
N LEU A 136 -14.62 22.28 9.82
CA LEU A 136 -14.97 22.37 8.40
C LEU A 136 -13.89 23.11 7.61
N ILE A 137 -13.46 22.53 6.47
CA ILE A 137 -12.84 23.30 5.39
C ILE A 137 -13.91 24.22 4.78
N SER A 138 -15.05 23.62 4.45
CA SER A 138 -16.27 24.29 4.03
C SER A 138 -17.48 23.40 4.28
N ASP A 139 -18.68 23.99 4.36
CA ASP A 139 -19.92 23.21 4.42
C ASP A 139 -20.33 22.70 3.02
N ILE A 140 -21.10 21.62 2.97
CA ILE A 140 -21.58 21.06 1.70
C ILE A 140 -22.57 22.01 1.01
N ASN A 141 -22.58 22.00 -0.32
CA ASN A 141 -23.51 22.80 -1.11
C ASN A 141 -24.52 21.89 -1.83
N ALA A 142 -25.75 21.87 -1.34
CA ALA A 142 -26.80 20.99 -1.87
C ALA A 142 -27.15 21.28 -3.33
N ASP A 143 -27.09 22.53 -3.78
CA ASP A 143 -27.42 22.89 -5.16
C ASP A 143 -26.33 22.43 -6.14
N GLU A 144 -25.07 22.54 -5.73
CA GLU A 144 -23.93 22.00 -6.47
C GLU A 144 -24.02 20.48 -6.60
N ILE A 145 -24.37 19.77 -5.52
CA ILE A 145 -24.58 18.32 -5.54
C ILE A 145 -25.72 17.94 -6.51
N ARG A 146 -26.85 18.65 -6.46
CA ARG A 146 -28.00 18.40 -7.36
C ARG A 146 -27.66 18.63 -8.83
N GLU A 147 -26.84 19.64 -9.14
CA GLU A 147 -26.35 19.87 -10.50
C GLU A 147 -25.53 18.67 -11.01
N GLN A 148 -24.63 18.14 -10.18
CA GLN A 148 -23.86 16.95 -10.54
C GLN A 148 -24.75 15.72 -10.68
N CYS A 149 -25.81 15.58 -9.88
CA CYS A 149 -26.80 14.51 -10.04
C CYS A 149 -27.45 14.53 -11.44
N GLU A 150 -27.83 15.69 -11.97
CA GLU A 150 -28.41 15.78 -13.32
C GLU A 150 -27.41 15.36 -14.41
N ILE A 151 -26.12 15.69 -14.25
CA ILE A 151 -25.05 15.24 -15.17
C ILE A 151 -24.88 13.72 -15.10
N ILE A 152 -24.85 13.16 -13.89
CA ILE A 152 -24.73 11.71 -13.65
C ILE A 152 -25.90 10.96 -14.31
N LYS A 153 -27.13 11.47 -14.12
CA LYS A 153 -28.35 10.95 -14.74
C LYS A 153 -28.27 10.97 -16.27
N GLY A 154 -27.83 12.09 -16.84
CA GLY A 154 -27.64 12.24 -18.29
C GLY A 154 -26.64 11.23 -18.88
N LYS A 155 -25.68 10.75 -18.07
CA LYS A 155 -24.71 9.72 -18.44
C LYS A 155 -25.18 8.28 -18.16
N GLY A 156 -26.35 8.09 -17.54
CA GLY A 156 -26.90 6.78 -17.21
C GLY A 156 -26.09 6.00 -16.16
N ILE A 157 -25.34 6.69 -15.31
CA ILE A 157 -24.52 6.07 -14.26
C ILE A 157 -25.38 5.85 -13.02
N THR A 158 -25.39 4.63 -12.48
CA THR A 158 -26.19 4.26 -11.31
C THR A 158 -25.36 3.99 -10.05
N SER A 159 -24.04 3.76 -10.18
CA SER A 159 -23.13 3.61 -9.05
C SER A 159 -22.41 4.93 -8.77
N ILE A 160 -22.54 5.46 -7.55
CA ILE A 160 -22.00 6.76 -7.15
C ILE A 160 -21.18 6.60 -5.87
N VAL A 161 -19.98 7.17 -5.84
CA VAL A 161 -19.11 7.24 -4.66
C VAL A 161 -19.12 8.66 -4.12
N VAL A 162 -19.26 8.81 -2.80
CA VAL A 162 -19.03 10.08 -2.09
C VAL A 162 -17.76 9.93 -1.27
N ASN A 163 -16.78 10.81 -1.51
CA ASN A 163 -15.48 10.78 -0.84
C ASN A 163 -15.12 12.15 -0.27
N GLY A 164 -15.05 12.27 1.06
CA GLY A 164 -14.69 13.52 1.73
C GLY A 164 -13.27 13.55 2.30
N VAL A 165 -12.64 14.72 2.29
CA VAL A 165 -11.38 14.97 2.98
C VAL A 165 -11.60 14.78 4.49
N PHE A 166 -10.83 13.89 5.12
CA PHE A 166 -10.97 13.51 6.53
C PHE A 166 -12.37 12.96 6.92
N SER A 167 -13.16 12.46 5.96
CA SER A 167 -14.49 11.90 6.26
C SER A 167 -14.53 10.73 7.26
N PRO A 168 -13.50 9.85 7.40
CA PRO A 168 -13.56 8.77 8.39
C PRO A 168 -13.57 9.25 9.85
N ILE A 169 -13.13 10.48 10.12
CA ILE A 169 -13.17 11.07 11.47
C ILE A 169 -14.38 12.00 11.67
N ASP A 170 -15.24 12.14 10.67
CA ASP A 170 -16.45 12.95 10.74
C ASP A 170 -17.53 12.26 11.59
N ASN A 171 -17.62 12.70 12.85
CA ASN A 171 -18.63 12.28 13.81
C ASN A 171 -19.59 13.42 14.21
N THR A 172 -19.47 14.59 13.57
CA THR A 172 -20.19 15.80 13.98
C THR A 172 -21.03 16.37 12.84
N HIS A 173 -20.46 16.45 11.64
CA HIS A 173 -21.09 17.10 10.49
C HIS A 173 -21.80 16.08 9.58
N HIS A 174 -21.31 14.85 9.51
CA HIS A 174 -21.85 13.76 8.70
C HIS A 174 -22.01 14.14 7.21
N GLN A 175 -20.99 14.78 6.63
CA GLN A 175 -21.09 15.37 5.29
C GLN A 175 -21.30 14.33 4.17
N GLU A 176 -20.69 13.14 4.27
CA GLU A 176 -20.90 12.07 3.29
C GLU A 176 -22.35 11.55 3.33
N GLU A 177 -22.91 11.33 4.53
CA GLU A 177 -24.30 10.88 4.71
C GLU A 177 -25.31 11.91 4.21
N GLN A 178 -25.13 13.19 4.55
CA GLN A 178 -26.00 14.27 4.07
C GLN A 178 -25.96 14.39 2.54
N THR A 179 -24.77 14.26 1.95
CA THR A 179 -24.61 14.24 0.48
C THR A 179 -25.33 13.05 -0.13
N ALA A 180 -25.21 11.85 0.46
CA ALA A 180 -25.90 10.66 -0.02
C ALA A 180 -27.42 10.75 0.07
N GLN A 181 -27.95 11.43 1.10
CA GLN A 181 -29.38 11.74 1.18
C GLN A 181 -29.83 12.60 0.00
N ILE A 182 -29.10 13.69 -0.29
CA ILE A 182 -29.40 14.59 -1.43
C ILE A 182 -29.35 13.83 -2.76
N ILE A 183 -28.33 12.98 -2.95
CA ILE A 183 -28.20 12.14 -4.15
C ILE A 183 -29.38 11.17 -4.27
N SER A 184 -29.79 10.54 -3.17
CA SER A 184 -30.90 9.57 -3.18
C SER A 184 -32.24 10.24 -3.49
N GLU A 185 -32.46 11.46 -3.02
CA GLU A 185 -33.63 12.28 -3.36
C GLU A 185 -33.63 12.72 -4.84
N ALA A 186 -32.47 13.10 -5.37
CA ALA A 186 -32.33 13.57 -6.76
C ALA A 186 -32.31 12.42 -7.79
N LEU A 187 -31.76 11.26 -7.42
CA LEU A 187 -31.56 10.09 -8.27
C LEU A 187 -32.09 8.80 -7.62
N PRO A 188 -33.42 8.63 -7.52
CA PRO A 188 -34.00 7.40 -6.99
C PRO A 188 -33.51 6.16 -7.74
N GLY A 189 -33.08 5.13 -7.00
CA GLY A 189 -32.60 3.85 -7.55
C GLY A 189 -31.09 3.77 -7.80
N CYS A 190 -30.33 4.86 -7.61
CA CYS A 190 -28.87 4.80 -7.63
C CYS A 190 -28.30 4.13 -6.37
N HIS A 191 -27.11 3.58 -6.47
CA HIS A 191 -26.36 3.02 -5.36
C HIS A 191 -25.27 4.00 -4.94
N VAL A 192 -25.42 4.58 -3.75
CA VAL A 192 -24.44 5.50 -3.19
C VAL A 192 -23.53 4.74 -2.22
N VAL A 193 -22.22 4.82 -2.44
CA VAL A 193 -21.18 4.24 -1.59
C VAL A 193 -20.47 5.38 -0.86
N LEU A 194 -20.50 5.33 0.47
CA LEU A 194 -19.76 6.26 1.33
C LEU A 194 -18.33 5.75 1.48
N SER A 195 -17.35 6.58 1.16
CA SER A 195 -15.95 6.16 1.17
C SER A 195 -15.51 5.68 2.56
N LYS A 196 -16.03 6.32 3.63
CA LYS A 196 -15.67 6.00 5.02
C LYS A 196 -16.19 4.66 5.52
N GLU A 197 -17.21 4.09 4.87
CA GLU A 197 -17.69 2.73 5.20
C GLU A 197 -16.82 1.64 4.55
N VAL A 198 -16.13 2.00 3.47
CA VAL A 198 -15.29 1.10 2.69
C VAL A 198 -13.89 0.98 3.31
N ALA A 199 -13.23 2.11 3.56
CA ALA A 199 -11.87 2.14 4.09
C ALA A 199 -11.59 3.38 4.97
N ASN A 200 -10.45 3.36 5.67
CA ASN A 200 -10.06 4.37 6.66
C ASN A 200 -9.22 5.52 6.04
N LEU A 201 -8.40 6.20 6.84
CA LEU A 201 -7.52 7.29 6.40
C LEU A 201 -6.50 6.83 5.33
N GLY A 202 -6.24 7.70 4.36
CA GLY A 202 -5.65 7.45 3.04
C GLY A 202 -6.61 7.93 1.96
N PHE A 203 -6.56 9.19 1.51
CA PHE A 203 -7.60 9.77 0.65
C PHE A 203 -7.69 9.11 -0.71
N LEU A 204 -6.56 8.97 -1.40
CA LEU A 204 -6.52 8.32 -2.71
C LEU A 204 -6.80 6.83 -2.58
N GLU A 205 -6.23 6.18 -1.58
CA GLU A 205 -6.40 4.75 -1.36
C GLU A 205 -7.84 4.38 -0.98
N ARG A 206 -8.49 5.20 -0.14
CA ARG A 206 -9.90 5.04 0.25
C ARG A 206 -10.81 5.29 -0.93
N GLU A 207 -10.55 6.35 -1.70
CA GLU A 207 -11.30 6.64 -2.92
C GLU A 207 -11.21 5.49 -3.90
N ASN A 208 -10.00 4.98 -4.12
CA ASN A 208 -9.76 3.88 -5.05
C ASN A 208 -10.52 2.61 -4.63
N ALA A 209 -10.50 2.28 -3.33
CA ALA A 209 -11.25 1.16 -2.78
C ALA A 209 -12.77 1.37 -2.93
N ALA A 210 -13.27 2.57 -2.69
CA ALA A 210 -14.69 2.90 -2.83
C ALA A 210 -15.16 2.81 -4.29
N ILE A 211 -14.34 3.28 -5.25
CA ILE A 211 -14.63 3.16 -6.69
C ILE A 211 -14.69 1.70 -7.12
N LEU A 212 -13.71 0.87 -6.73
CA LEU A 212 -13.72 -0.55 -7.04
C LEU A 212 -14.93 -1.25 -6.40
N ASN A 213 -15.24 -0.96 -5.14
CA ASN A 213 -16.41 -1.51 -4.45
C ASN A 213 -17.73 -1.12 -5.17
N ALA A 214 -17.87 0.14 -5.58
CA ALA A 214 -19.04 0.62 -6.30
C ALA A 214 -19.18 -0.01 -7.71
N SER A 215 -18.05 -0.32 -8.36
CA SER A 215 -18.04 -0.93 -9.70
C SER A 215 -18.51 -2.39 -9.69
N ILE A 216 -18.14 -3.17 -8.67
CA ILE A 216 -18.49 -4.61 -8.55
C ILE A 216 -19.86 -4.83 -7.90
N LEU A 217 -20.41 -3.82 -7.22
CA LEU A 217 -21.63 -3.92 -6.41
C LEU A 217 -22.82 -4.62 -7.11
N PRO A 218 -23.17 -4.29 -8.37
CA PRO A 218 -24.31 -4.94 -9.05
C PRO A 218 -24.06 -6.44 -9.29
N PHE A 219 -22.85 -6.82 -9.67
CA PHE A 219 -22.46 -8.21 -9.87
C PHE A 219 -22.42 -8.98 -8.54
N ALA A 220 -21.90 -8.36 -7.48
CA ALA A 220 -21.83 -8.96 -6.16
C ALA A 220 -23.22 -9.30 -5.60
N ARG A 221 -24.18 -8.36 -5.67
CA ARG A 221 -25.56 -8.56 -5.23
C ARG A 221 -26.22 -9.76 -5.89
N LYS A 222 -26.08 -9.87 -7.22
CA LYS A 222 -26.62 -10.99 -7.99
C LYS A 222 -25.99 -12.33 -7.60
N THR A 223 -24.68 -12.33 -7.41
CA THR A 223 -23.92 -13.54 -7.05
C THR A 223 -24.21 -14.01 -5.62
N ILE A 224 -24.30 -13.08 -4.66
CA ILE A 224 -24.68 -13.41 -3.27
C ILE A 224 -26.08 -14.01 -3.24
N ARG A 225 -27.03 -13.46 -4.02
CA ARG A 225 -28.37 -14.04 -4.15
C ARG A 225 -28.32 -15.46 -4.71
N SER A 226 -27.48 -15.72 -5.72
CA SER A 226 -27.34 -17.08 -6.30
C SER A 226 -26.67 -18.08 -5.36
N PHE A 227 -25.93 -17.64 -4.33
CA PHE A 227 -25.41 -18.53 -3.28
C PHE A 227 -26.48 -18.94 -2.26
N GLN A 228 -27.50 -18.10 -2.06
CA GLN A 228 -28.58 -18.38 -1.12
C GLN A 228 -29.60 -19.38 -1.68
N GLU A 229 -29.73 -19.49 -3.01
CA GLU A 229 -30.69 -20.39 -3.67
C GLU A 229 -30.46 -21.88 -3.37
N PRO A 230 -29.25 -22.46 -3.56
CA PRO A 230 -28.99 -23.86 -3.22
C PRO A 230 -29.27 -24.18 -1.75
N ILE A 231 -28.96 -23.25 -0.86
CA ILE A 231 -29.15 -23.39 0.59
C ILE A 231 -30.64 -23.50 0.92
N LYS A 232 -31.48 -22.66 0.27
CA LYS A 232 -32.95 -22.77 0.37
C LYS A 232 -33.48 -24.09 -0.19
N LEU A 233 -32.96 -24.56 -1.34
CA LEU A 233 -33.38 -25.82 -1.96
C LEU A 233 -33.07 -27.05 -1.09
N LEU A 234 -31.98 -27.00 -0.32
CA LEU A 234 -31.59 -28.03 0.65
C LEU A 234 -32.37 -27.96 1.98
N GLY A 235 -33.34 -27.04 2.10
CA GLY A 235 -34.17 -26.90 3.30
C GLY A 235 -33.46 -26.28 4.51
N LEU A 236 -32.30 -25.65 4.30
CA LEU A 236 -31.55 -24.96 5.34
C LEU A 236 -32.21 -23.61 5.64
N THR A 237 -32.42 -23.32 6.93
CA THR A 237 -33.02 -22.08 7.42
C THR A 237 -32.04 -21.26 8.26
N CYS A 238 -30.74 -21.46 8.03
CA CYS A 238 -29.66 -20.78 8.73
C CYS A 238 -29.13 -19.58 7.92
N PRO A 239 -28.47 -18.61 8.57
CA PRO A 239 -27.86 -17.47 7.89
C PRO A 239 -26.69 -17.92 7.00
N VAL A 240 -26.52 -17.18 5.90
CA VAL A 240 -25.41 -17.33 4.97
C VAL A 240 -24.46 -16.16 5.15
N PHE A 241 -23.20 -16.49 5.45
CA PHE A 241 -22.12 -15.55 5.62
C PHE A 241 -21.12 -15.64 4.47
N LEU A 242 -20.39 -14.56 4.23
CA LEU A 242 -19.20 -14.54 3.39
C LEU A 242 -17.97 -14.31 4.26
N SER A 243 -16.86 -14.98 3.94
CA SER A 243 -15.61 -14.76 4.68
C SER A 243 -14.92 -13.48 4.22
N GLN A 244 -14.43 -12.71 5.19
CA GLN A 244 -13.63 -11.52 4.98
C GLN A 244 -12.16 -11.85 4.85
N ASN A 245 -11.42 -10.87 4.35
CA ASN A 245 -9.98 -10.94 4.21
C ASN A 245 -9.21 -10.78 5.52
N ASP A 246 -9.84 -10.46 6.65
CA ASP A 246 -9.18 -10.39 7.97
C ASP A 246 -9.48 -11.60 8.89
N GLY A 247 -10.23 -12.58 8.38
CA GLY A 247 -10.52 -13.84 9.04
C GLY A 247 -11.84 -13.84 9.80
N THR A 248 -12.67 -12.84 9.50
CA THR A 248 -13.98 -12.63 10.11
C THR A 248 -15.09 -12.81 9.07
N ILE A 249 -16.36 -12.73 9.46
CA ILE A 249 -17.52 -12.96 8.59
C ILE A 249 -18.33 -11.70 8.31
N LEU A 250 -18.91 -11.64 7.11
CA LEU A 250 -19.94 -10.69 6.71
C LEU A 250 -21.27 -11.39 6.52
N SER A 251 -22.36 -10.75 6.97
CA SER A 251 -23.69 -11.13 6.53
C SER A 251 -23.83 -10.94 5.02
N GLY A 252 -24.75 -11.67 4.39
CA GLY A 252 -25.09 -11.46 2.97
C GLY A 252 -25.46 -10.01 2.66
N GLU A 253 -26.19 -9.33 3.57
CA GLU A 253 -26.52 -7.90 3.46
C GLU A 253 -25.26 -7.04 3.38
N MET A 254 -24.36 -7.16 4.36
CA MET A 254 -23.15 -6.34 4.40
C MET A 254 -22.20 -6.67 3.24
N ALA A 255 -22.07 -7.94 2.86
CA ALA A 255 -21.30 -8.35 1.69
C ALA A 255 -21.87 -7.80 0.38
N SER A 256 -23.17 -7.51 0.32
CA SER A 256 -23.83 -6.88 -0.82
C SER A 256 -23.65 -5.35 -0.89
N ARG A 257 -23.19 -4.74 0.21
CA ARG A 257 -22.79 -3.33 0.33
C ARG A 257 -21.28 -3.15 0.18
N LEU A 258 -20.49 -4.08 0.71
CA LEU A 258 -19.03 -4.02 0.79
C LEU A 258 -18.34 -5.30 0.25
N PRO A 259 -18.62 -5.73 -1.00
CA PRO A 259 -18.00 -6.92 -1.59
C PRO A 259 -16.47 -6.87 -1.66
N ILE A 260 -15.87 -5.68 -1.68
CA ILE A 260 -14.41 -5.55 -1.67
C ILE A 260 -13.76 -6.16 -0.42
N LYS A 261 -14.49 -6.25 0.71
CA LYS A 261 -13.97 -6.85 1.95
C LYS A 261 -13.82 -8.37 1.88
N THR A 262 -14.33 -9.02 0.83
CA THR A 262 -14.09 -10.45 0.58
C THR A 262 -12.88 -10.70 -0.33
N PHE A 263 -12.21 -9.64 -0.82
CA PHE A 263 -11.04 -9.79 -1.68
C PHE A 263 -9.90 -10.43 -0.91
N SER A 264 -9.29 -11.48 -1.46
CA SER A 264 -8.22 -12.23 -0.79
C SER A 264 -8.68 -12.94 0.49
N SER A 265 -9.95 -13.35 0.59
CA SER A 265 -10.42 -14.18 1.71
C SER A 265 -9.80 -15.58 1.75
N GLY A 266 -9.37 -16.12 0.60
CA GLY A 266 -8.79 -17.47 0.48
C GLY A 266 -7.57 -17.69 1.38
N PRO A 267 -6.47 -16.92 1.21
CA PRO A 267 -5.28 -17.04 2.06
C PRO A 267 -5.59 -16.88 3.55
N THR A 268 -6.47 -15.94 3.88
CA THR A 268 -6.94 -15.69 5.26
C THR A 268 -7.68 -16.90 5.84
N ASN A 269 -8.58 -17.49 5.06
CA ASN A 269 -9.28 -18.71 5.44
C ASN A 269 -8.29 -19.85 5.68
N SER A 270 -7.31 -20.05 4.79
CA SER A 270 -6.25 -21.05 4.99
C SER A 270 -5.48 -20.82 6.28
N MET A 271 -5.09 -19.58 6.59
CA MET A 271 -4.42 -19.23 7.86
C MET A 271 -5.26 -19.52 9.09
N ARG A 272 -6.55 -19.17 9.05
CA ARG A 272 -7.49 -19.40 10.14
C ARG A 272 -7.76 -20.89 10.34
N GLY A 273 -7.92 -21.65 9.27
CA GLY A 273 -8.09 -23.09 9.34
C GLY A 273 -6.85 -23.82 9.81
N ALA A 274 -5.66 -23.39 9.37
CA ALA A 274 -4.39 -23.89 9.89
C ALA A 274 -4.28 -23.68 11.40
N ALA A 275 -4.66 -22.49 11.88
CA ALA A 275 -4.72 -22.18 13.30
C ALA A 275 -5.67 -23.12 14.07
N TYR A 276 -6.84 -23.40 13.49
CA TYR A 276 -7.83 -24.31 14.07
C TYR A 276 -7.29 -25.74 14.17
N LEU A 277 -6.70 -26.26 13.10
CA LEU A 277 -6.16 -27.61 13.05
C LEU A 277 -4.99 -27.80 14.03
N ALA A 278 -4.20 -26.75 14.24
CA ALA A 278 -3.11 -26.73 15.23
C ALA A 278 -3.56 -26.44 16.68
N GLN A 279 -4.87 -26.24 16.94
CA GLN A 279 -5.36 -25.94 18.29
C GLN A 279 -4.96 -27.03 19.29
N GLY A 280 -4.39 -26.60 20.41
CA GLY A 280 -3.87 -27.45 21.49
C GLY A 280 -2.36 -27.61 21.49
N GLU A 281 -1.67 -27.26 20.40
CA GLU A 281 -0.22 -27.47 20.28
C GLU A 281 0.60 -26.29 20.81
N THR A 282 0.23 -25.02 20.55
CA THR A 282 0.90 -23.83 21.13
C THR A 282 0.06 -22.54 21.08
N LYS A 283 0.45 -21.51 21.85
CA LYS A 283 -0.09 -20.12 21.84
C LYS A 283 0.93 -19.10 21.32
N GLU A 284 1.81 -19.53 20.42
CA GLU A 284 2.86 -18.70 19.83
C GLU A 284 2.43 -18.19 18.44
N ALA A 285 3.12 -17.19 17.90
CA ALA A 285 2.94 -16.78 16.51
C ALA A 285 3.47 -17.89 15.58
N MET A 286 2.83 -18.11 14.44
CA MET A 286 3.13 -19.23 13.54
C MET A 286 3.11 -18.78 12.09
N MET A 287 4.01 -19.34 11.29
CA MET A 287 4.02 -19.16 9.85
C MET A 287 3.05 -20.14 9.21
N VAL A 288 2.17 -19.66 8.33
CA VAL A 288 1.30 -20.53 7.54
C VAL A 288 1.76 -20.46 6.09
N VAL A 289 1.96 -21.63 5.50
CA VAL A 289 2.40 -21.81 4.11
C VAL A 289 1.32 -22.64 3.42
N ASP A 290 0.46 -21.97 2.65
CA ASP A 290 -0.61 -22.59 1.86
C ASP A 290 -0.11 -22.89 0.45
N ILE A 291 0.12 -24.16 0.16
CA ILE A 291 0.62 -24.61 -1.14
C ILE A 291 -0.55 -25.10 -1.98
N GLY A 292 -0.88 -24.34 -3.02
CA GLY A 292 -1.92 -24.66 -3.98
C GLY A 292 -1.41 -25.44 -5.20
N GLY A 293 -2.24 -25.47 -6.26
CA GLY A 293 -1.88 -26.07 -7.55
C GLY A 293 -0.96 -25.18 -8.40
N THR A 294 -1.00 -23.86 -8.21
CA THR A 294 -0.24 -22.89 -9.02
C THR A 294 0.77 -22.10 -8.21
N THR A 295 0.41 -21.76 -6.98
CA THR A 295 1.09 -20.78 -6.15
C THR A 295 1.19 -21.28 -4.71
N THR A 296 2.15 -20.72 -3.98
CA THR A 296 2.29 -20.87 -2.53
C THR A 296 2.09 -19.52 -1.90
N ASP A 297 1.17 -19.42 -0.95
CA ASP A 297 0.85 -18.21 -0.20
C ASP A 297 1.37 -18.35 1.23
N VAL A 298 2.23 -17.42 1.66
CA VAL A 298 2.84 -17.45 3.00
C VAL A 298 2.39 -16.24 3.80
N GLY A 299 1.85 -16.48 4.98
CA GLY A 299 1.40 -15.46 5.91
C GLY A 299 1.83 -15.73 7.35
N LEU A 300 1.93 -14.67 8.15
CA LEU A 300 2.19 -14.79 9.58
C LEU A 300 0.87 -14.77 10.35
N LEU A 301 0.62 -15.81 11.13
CA LEU A 301 -0.45 -15.87 12.10
C LEU A 301 0.06 -15.38 13.46
N LEU A 302 -0.57 -14.35 14.01
CA LEU A 302 -0.23 -13.80 15.32
C LEU A 302 -0.70 -14.74 16.44
N ALA A 303 -0.10 -14.60 17.63
CA ALA A 303 -0.44 -15.41 18.81
C ALA A 303 -1.91 -15.29 19.25
N ASN A 304 -2.62 -14.23 18.82
CA ASN A 304 -4.06 -14.05 19.04
C ASN A 304 -4.94 -14.85 18.05
N GLY A 305 -4.35 -15.59 17.10
CA GLY A 305 -5.04 -16.39 16.10
C GLY A 305 -5.56 -15.61 14.89
N PHE A 306 -5.10 -14.39 14.67
CA PHE A 306 -5.42 -13.59 13.49
C PHE A 306 -4.19 -13.40 12.58
N PRO A 307 -4.39 -13.31 11.25
CA PRO A 307 -3.31 -12.97 10.33
C PRO A 307 -2.73 -11.59 10.65
N ARG A 308 -1.41 -11.45 10.50
CA ARG A 308 -0.77 -10.13 10.41
C ARG A 308 -1.31 -9.39 9.18
N GLN A 309 -1.51 -8.09 9.30
CA GLN A 309 -2.02 -7.26 8.22
C GLN A 309 -0.88 -6.62 7.41
N ALA A 310 -1.15 -6.39 6.12
CA ALA A 310 -0.21 -5.76 5.21
C ALA A 310 0.04 -4.28 5.56
N ALA A 311 0.92 -3.63 4.80
CA ALA A 311 1.29 -2.23 5.03
C ALA A 311 0.10 -1.26 4.90
N ALA A 312 0.34 0.03 5.18
CA ALA A 312 -0.71 1.06 5.21
C ALA A 312 -1.49 1.20 3.88
N TYR A 313 -0.94 0.70 2.79
CA TYR A 313 -1.61 0.51 1.52
C TYR A 313 -1.18 -0.82 0.87
N SER A 314 -2.07 -1.40 0.07
CA SER A 314 -1.85 -2.56 -0.78
C SER A 314 -2.11 -2.15 -2.24
N GLU A 315 -1.41 -2.80 -3.17
CA GLU A 315 -1.66 -2.63 -4.59
C GLU A 315 -2.36 -3.88 -5.13
N PHE A 316 -3.46 -3.68 -5.84
CA PHE A 316 -4.24 -4.76 -6.41
C PHE A 316 -4.65 -4.40 -7.85
N ALA A 317 -4.28 -5.27 -8.81
CA ALA A 317 -4.54 -5.07 -10.24
C ALA A 317 -4.07 -3.69 -10.81
N GLY A 318 -3.00 -3.12 -10.24
CA GLY A 318 -2.48 -1.80 -10.59
C GLY A 318 -3.17 -0.63 -9.87
N VAL A 319 -3.99 -0.92 -8.86
CA VAL A 319 -4.74 0.09 -8.08
C VAL A 319 -4.28 0.07 -6.63
N ARG A 320 -3.85 1.23 -6.13
CA ARG A 320 -3.41 1.43 -4.74
C ARG A 320 -4.61 1.65 -3.80
N MET A 321 -4.71 0.89 -2.71
CA MET A 321 -5.84 0.90 -1.77
C MET A 321 -5.38 0.72 -0.30
N ASN A 322 -6.25 0.98 0.67
CA ASN A 322 -5.92 0.96 2.11
C ASN A 322 -6.94 0.17 2.95
N PHE A 323 -7.71 -0.73 2.34
CA PHE A 323 -8.53 -1.65 3.13
C PHE A 323 -7.68 -2.78 3.68
N SER A 324 -7.97 -3.14 4.92
CA SER A 324 -7.27 -4.13 5.71
C SER A 324 -7.19 -5.48 4.97
N CYS A 325 -6.00 -5.96 4.63
CA CYS A 325 -5.78 -7.27 4.01
C CYS A 325 -4.65 -8.02 4.75
N PRO A 326 -4.60 -9.35 4.69
CA PRO A 326 -3.53 -10.09 5.34
C PRO A 326 -2.21 -9.78 4.63
N ASP A 327 -1.11 -9.70 5.38
CA ASP A 327 0.21 -9.68 4.77
C ASP A 327 0.52 -11.10 4.29
N VAL A 328 0.50 -11.27 2.96
CA VAL A 328 0.73 -12.55 2.30
C VAL A 328 1.75 -12.34 1.20
N LYS A 329 2.77 -13.20 1.17
CA LYS A 329 3.72 -13.28 0.06
C LYS A 329 3.44 -14.53 -0.75
N SER A 330 3.15 -14.32 -2.04
CA SER A 330 2.89 -15.38 -2.99
C SER A 330 4.14 -15.67 -3.83
N ILE A 331 4.47 -16.94 -4.00
CA ILE A 331 5.51 -17.40 -4.94
C ILE A 331 4.91 -18.38 -5.95
N GLY A 332 5.47 -18.42 -7.17
CA GLY A 332 5.06 -19.31 -8.27
C GLY A 332 5.46 -20.78 -8.07
N LEU A 333 5.15 -21.32 -6.90
CA LEU A 333 5.44 -22.69 -6.50
C LEU A 333 4.12 -23.38 -6.10
N GLY A 334 3.66 -24.34 -6.86
CA GLY A 334 2.51 -25.18 -6.52
C GLY A 334 2.65 -26.54 -7.19
N GLY A 335 1.66 -27.43 -7.00
CA GLY A 335 1.69 -28.79 -7.54
C GLY A 335 1.87 -28.87 -9.07
N GLY A 336 1.30 -27.92 -9.81
CA GLY A 336 1.39 -27.82 -11.26
C GLY A 336 2.54 -26.97 -11.78
N SER A 337 3.40 -26.41 -10.92
CA SER A 337 4.54 -25.60 -11.38
C SER A 337 5.49 -26.44 -12.23
N ILE A 338 5.91 -25.89 -13.36
CA ILE A 338 6.70 -26.63 -14.35
C ILE A 338 8.14 -26.76 -13.85
N VAL A 339 8.68 -27.98 -13.89
CA VAL A 339 10.07 -28.26 -13.54
C VAL A 339 10.90 -28.38 -14.81
N ARG A 340 12.02 -27.67 -14.87
CA ARG A 340 12.94 -27.70 -16.01
C ARG A 340 14.34 -28.05 -15.56
N GLU A 341 14.98 -28.92 -16.32
CA GLU A 341 16.40 -29.21 -16.20
C GLU A 341 17.12 -28.70 -17.46
N ARG A 342 18.08 -27.78 -17.29
CA ARG A 342 18.93 -27.28 -18.37
C ARG A 342 20.37 -27.20 -17.88
N ASN A 343 21.31 -27.80 -18.61
CA ASN A 343 22.75 -27.72 -18.32
C ASN A 343 23.16 -28.10 -16.88
N GLY A 344 22.41 -28.98 -16.21
CA GLY A 344 22.67 -29.38 -14.82
C GLY A 344 22.04 -28.48 -13.75
N GLU A 345 21.30 -27.44 -14.15
CA GLU A 345 20.54 -26.57 -13.26
C GLU A 345 19.04 -26.90 -13.32
N THR A 346 18.40 -26.98 -12.15
CA THR A 346 16.97 -27.24 -12.01
C THR A 346 16.25 -25.94 -11.65
N THR A 347 15.18 -25.63 -12.37
CA THR A 347 14.30 -24.48 -12.09
C THR A 347 12.87 -24.94 -11.91
N VAL A 348 12.12 -24.27 -11.04
CA VAL A 348 10.72 -24.56 -10.73
C VAL A 348 9.90 -23.31 -10.96
N GLY A 349 8.88 -23.40 -11.82
CA GLY A 349 8.01 -22.27 -12.15
C GLY A 349 8.74 -21.12 -12.88
N PRO A 350 8.20 -19.89 -12.85
CA PRO A 350 6.95 -19.48 -12.17
C PRO A 350 5.67 -19.96 -12.87
N ASP A 351 5.78 -20.46 -14.10
CA ASP A 351 4.65 -20.96 -14.87
C ASP A 351 4.16 -22.34 -14.42
N SER A 352 2.86 -22.58 -14.60
CA SER A 352 2.14 -23.74 -14.09
C SER A 352 1.07 -24.20 -15.08
N VAL A 353 0.76 -25.50 -15.08
CA VAL A 353 -0.37 -26.07 -15.84
C VAL A 353 -1.73 -25.78 -15.20
N GLY A 354 -1.75 -25.28 -13.95
CA GLY A 354 -2.96 -24.82 -13.25
C GLY A 354 -4.10 -25.85 -13.20
N TYR A 355 -5.32 -25.43 -13.54
CA TYR A 355 -6.51 -26.31 -13.54
C TYR A 355 -6.39 -27.50 -14.51
N LYS A 356 -5.45 -27.48 -15.45
CA LYS A 356 -5.20 -28.55 -16.42
C LYS A 356 -4.23 -29.62 -15.91
N ILE A 357 -3.83 -29.57 -14.63
CA ILE A 357 -2.90 -30.54 -14.04
C ILE A 357 -3.34 -32.00 -14.27
N GLN A 358 -4.64 -32.30 -14.18
CA GLN A 358 -5.20 -33.64 -14.40
C GLN A 358 -5.08 -34.14 -15.85
N THR A 359 -4.78 -33.25 -16.81
CA THR A 359 -4.66 -33.60 -18.23
C THR A 359 -3.25 -33.41 -18.78
N GLU A 360 -2.47 -32.47 -18.25
CA GLU A 360 -1.17 -32.07 -18.81
C GLU A 360 0.04 -32.62 -18.03
N ALA A 361 -0.10 -32.96 -16.74
CA ALA A 361 1.01 -33.50 -15.94
C ALA A 361 1.31 -34.99 -16.26
N LEU A 362 2.57 -35.40 -16.11
CA LEU A 362 3.04 -36.74 -16.51
C LEU A 362 2.34 -37.86 -15.73
N VAL A 363 2.13 -37.67 -14.42
CA VAL A 363 1.50 -38.65 -13.53
C VAL A 363 0.06 -38.95 -13.92
N PHE A 364 -0.62 -38.03 -14.62
CA PHE A 364 -1.96 -38.25 -15.16
C PHE A 364 -1.95 -38.71 -16.64
N GLY A 365 -0.80 -38.71 -17.31
CA GLY A 365 -0.64 -39.14 -18.71
C GLY A 365 -0.49 -37.99 -19.71
N GLY A 366 -0.23 -36.77 -19.24
CA GLY A 366 0.18 -35.65 -20.09
C GLY A 366 1.66 -35.71 -20.46
N ASN A 367 2.22 -34.56 -20.86
CA ASN A 367 3.58 -34.44 -21.41
C ASN A 367 4.43 -33.33 -20.77
N ILE A 368 3.95 -32.67 -19.71
CA ILE A 368 4.64 -31.59 -19.02
C ILE A 368 5.06 -32.08 -17.63
N ALA A 369 6.35 -31.95 -17.31
CA ALA A 369 6.88 -32.30 -15.99
C ALA A 369 6.58 -31.20 -14.96
N THR A 370 5.95 -31.59 -13.85
CA THR A 370 5.46 -30.70 -12.79
C THR A 370 6.04 -31.07 -11.43
N THR A 371 5.91 -30.20 -10.42
CA THR A 371 6.37 -30.49 -9.05
C THR A 371 5.66 -31.70 -8.44
N THR A 372 4.37 -31.92 -8.76
CA THR A 372 3.63 -33.13 -8.36
C THR A 372 4.29 -34.38 -8.94
N ASP A 373 4.73 -34.35 -10.20
CA ASP A 373 5.41 -35.49 -10.84
C ASP A 373 6.71 -35.86 -10.11
N TYR A 374 7.56 -34.86 -9.83
CA TYR A 374 8.81 -35.05 -9.09
C TYR A 374 8.58 -35.47 -7.64
N THR A 375 7.50 -34.99 -7.00
CA THR A 375 7.13 -35.36 -5.63
C THR A 375 6.66 -36.81 -5.56
N VAL A 376 5.80 -37.25 -6.49
CA VAL A 376 5.34 -38.64 -6.59
C VAL A 376 6.51 -39.56 -6.93
N ALA A 377 7.42 -39.15 -7.83
CA ALA A 377 8.62 -39.92 -8.14
C ALA A 377 9.57 -40.05 -6.92
N GLY A 378 9.71 -39.00 -6.11
CA GLY A 378 10.68 -38.90 -5.02
C GLY A 378 10.21 -39.29 -3.61
N SER A 379 8.95 -39.72 -3.45
CA SER A 379 8.37 -40.17 -2.17
C SER A 379 7.39 -41.31 -2.39
N GLU A 380 7.53 -42.42 -1.66
CA GLU A 380 6.61 -43.57 -1.73
C GLU A 380 5.27 -43.32 -1.02
N ASN A 381 5.21 -42.33 -0.13
CA ASN A 381 4.05 -42.05 0.71
C ASN A 381 3.00 -41.12 0.06
N VAL A 382 3.22 -40.70 -1.19
CA VAL A 382 2.32 -39.81 -1.94
C VAL A 382 1.55 -40.61 -2.98
N ASP A 383 0.23 -40.69 -2.82
CA ASP A 383 -0.68 -41.42 -3.72
C ASP A 383 -1.48 -40.43 -4.58
N ILE A 384 -0.89 -39.99 -5.69
CA ILE A 384 -1.49 -39.06 -6.64
C ILE A 384 -1.22 -39.58 -8.06
N GLY A 385 -2.28 -39.75 -8.86
CA GLY A 385 -2.19 -40.20 -10.25
C GLY A 385 -1.56 -41.59 -10.41
N ASP A 386 -0.94 -41.85 -11.55
CA ASP A 386 -0.26 -43.11 -11.87
C ASP A 386 1.27 -42.97 -11.78
N ARG A 387 1.82 -43.44 -10.64
CA ARG A 387 3.26 -43.45 -10.36
C ARG A 387 4.11 -44.13 -11.44
N SER A 388 3.56 -45.12 -12.16
CA SER A 388 4.32 -45.84 -13.19
C SER A 388 4.79 -44.93 -14.32
N LYS A 389 4.08 -43.82 -14.56
CA LYS A 389 4.38 -42.83 -15.62
C LYS A 389 5.55 -41.91 -15.30
N VAL A 390 5.91 -41.76 -14.03
CA VAL A 390 6.94 -40.81 -13.56
C VAL A 390 8.23 -41.49 -13.07
N LYS A 391 8.34 -42.82 -13.17
CA LYS A 391 9.52 -43.58 -12.70
C LYS A 391 10.84 -43.13 -13.33
N HIS A 392 10.82 -42.67 -14.58
CA HIS A 392 12.00 -42.20 -15.30
C HIS A 392 12.62 -40.94 -14.68
N LEU A 393 11.84 -40.15 -13.93
CA LEU A 393 12.33 -38.98 -13.19
C LEU A 393 13.19 -39.39 -11.98
N PHE A 394 13.15 -40.65 -11.53
CA PHE A 394 13.96 -41.10 -10.40
C PHE A 394 15.48 -41.03 -10.68
N GLU A 395 15.86 -41.16 -11.95
CA GLU A 395 17.26 -41.20 -12.37
C GLU A 395 17.87 -39.80 -12.57
N THR A 396 17.06 -38.72 -12.50
CA THR A 396 17.49 -37.34 -12.79
C THR A 396 16.84 -36.30 -11.86
N GLY A 397 17.65 -35.41 -11.29
CA GLY A 397 17.20 -34.12 -10.73
C GLY A 397 16.35 -34.08 -9.45
N ILE A 398 15.92 -35.19 -8.83
CA ILE A 398 15.10 -35.17 -7.60
C ILE A 398 15.79 -34.42 -6.44
N SER A 399 17.07 -34.67 -6.17
CA SER A 399 17.80 -33.99 -5.09
C SER A 399 17.90 -32.49 -5.33
N SER A 400 18.12 -32.10 -6.58
CA SER A 400 18.19 -30.69 -7.00
C SER A 400 16.81 -30.02 -6.86
N PHE A 401 15.75 -30.68 -7.33
CA PHE A 401 14.36 -30.24 -7.15
C PHE A 401 14.00 -30.03 -5.67
N LYS A 402 14.34 -30.98 -4.78
CA LYS A 402 14.10 -30.85 -3.33
C LYS A 402 14.86 -29.67 -2.73
N ALA A 403 16.12 -29.47 -3.13
CA ALA A 403 16.94 -28.35 -2.66
C ALA A 403 16.37 -27.00 -3.11
N VAL A 404 16.00 -26.86 -4.40
CA VAL A 404 15.41 -25.63 -4.95
C VAL A 404 14.07 -25.33 -4.28
N THR A 405 13.19 -26.32 -4.14
CA THR A 405 11.88 -26.17 -3.48
C THR A 405 12.04 -25.76 -2.02
N LYS A 406 12.96 -26.38 -1.29
CA LYS A 406 13.28 -26.04 0.10
C LYS A 406 13.77 -24.60 0.22
N ALA A 407 14.74 -24.19 -0.60
CA ALA A 407 15.27 -22.82 -0.60
C ALA A 407 14.21 -21.77 -0.95
N MET A 408 13.32 -22.06 -1.90
CA MET A 408 12.20 -21.17 -2.24
C MET A 408 11.26 -20.96 -1.04
N LEU A 409 10.92 -22.02 -0.31
CA LEU A 409 10.07 -21.97 0.89
C LEU A 409 10.75 -21.26 2.07
N GLU A 410 12.02 -21.58 2.36
CA GLU A 410 12.79 -20.94 3.44
C GLU A 410 12.92 -19.44 3.22
N LYS A 411 13.22 -19.02 1.98
CA LYS A 411 13.34 -17.61 1.61
C LYS A 411 12.05 -16.83 1.81
N VAL A 412 10.90 -17.38 1.38
CA VAL A 412 9.61 -16.69 1.55
C VAL A 412 9.17 -16.67 3.02
N VAL A 413 9.45 -17.73 3.78
CA VAL A 413 9.18 -17.79 5.23
C VAL A 413 9.99 -16.73 5.96
N ASP A 414 11.31 -16.64 5.75
CA ASP A 414 12.15 -15.64 6.42
C ASP A 414 11.76 -14.21 6.07
N THR A 415 11.39 -13.96 4.80
CA THR A 415 10.88 -12.65 4.33
C THR A 415 9.63 -12.23 5.10
N MET A 416 8.80 -13.18 5.54
CA MET A 416 7.54 -12.89 6.22
C MET A 416 7.62 -12.75 7.74
N LYS A 417 8.71 -13.20 8.36
CA LYS A 417 8.87 -13.19 9.83
C LYS A 417 8.89 -11.77 10.42
N THR A 418 8.32 -11.64 11.62
CA THR A 418 8.36 -10.41 12.43
C THR A 418 9.36 -10.43 13.59
N SER A 419 10.15 -11.48 13.73
CA SER A 419 11.27 -11.57 14.67
C SER A 419 12.35 -12.47 14.04
N PRO A 420 13.61 -12.40 14.51
CA PRO A 420 14.65 -13.31 14.02
C PRO A 420 14.46 -14.72 14.57
N GLU A 421 13.55 -14.90 15.53
CA GLU A 421 13.28 -16.16 16.20
C GLU A 421 12.66 -17.18 15.24
N ASP A 422 12.93 -18.45 15.50
CA ASP A 422 12.32 -19.56 14.78
C ASP A 422 10.86 -19.72 15.18
N LEU A 423 9.97 -19.67 14.19
CA LEU A 423 8.53 -19.81 14.38
C LEU A 423 8.09 -21.18 13.88
N PRO A 424 7.04 -21.80 14.47
CA PRO A 424 6.46 -22.99 13.88
C PRO A 424 5.91 -22.69 12.49
N VAL A 425 6.10 -23.61 11.54
CA VAL A 425 5.55 -23.53 10.19
C VAL A 425 4.43 -24.55 10.03
N LEU A 426 3.23 -24.07 9.70
CA LEU A 426 2.05 -24.84 9.36
C LEU A 426 1.95 -24.95 7.84
N LEU A 427 2.09 -26.16 7.32
CA LEU A 427 1.91 -26.45 5.89
C LEU A 427 0.47 -26.89 5.63
N VAL A 428 -0.24 -26.12 4.81
CA VAL A 428 -1.62 -26.39 4.40
C VAL A 428 -1.78 -26.32 2.89
N GLY A 429 -2.97 -26.66 2.39
CA GLY A 429 -3.26 -26.72 0.97
C GLY A 429 -3.00 -28.09 0.35
N GLY A 430 -3.64 -28.36 -0.79
CA GLY A 430 -3.52 -29.66 -1.47
C GLY A 430 -2.10 -29.97 -1.99
N GLY A 431 -1.29 -28.92 -2.20
CA GLY A 431 0.11 -29.02 -2.60
C GLY A 431 1.08 -29.17 -1.44
N ALA A 432 0.65 -29.17 -0.17
CA ALA A 432 1.54 -29.30 1.00
C ALA A 432 2.47 -30.53 0.96
N VAL A 433 2.07 -31.55 0.19
CA VAL A 433 2.87 -32.76 -0.08
C VAL A 433 4.22 -32.50 -0.76
N ILE A 434 4.39 -31.36 -1.46
CA ILE A 434 5.65 -31.01 -2.14
C ILE A 434 6.70 -30.44 -1.18
N ALA A 435 6.28 -29.96 -0.01
CA ALA A 435 7.16 -29.30 0.95
C ALA A 435 7.97 -30.31 1.80
N PRO A 436 9.23 -29.98 2.14
CA PRO A 436 10.05 -30.80 3.01
C PRO A 436 9.50 -30.81 4.45
N ASP A 437 9.96 -31.78 5.25
CA ASP A 437 9.57 -31.91 6.66
C ASP A 437 10.43 -31.05 7.60
N GLU A 438 11.49 -30.42 7.08
CA GLU A 438 12.38 -29.53 7.84
C GLU A 438 12.74 -28.30 6.99
N LEU A 439 12.58 -27.11 7.56
CA LEU A 439 12.88 -25.82 6.98
C LEU A 439 13.77 -25.02 7.95
N GLN A 440 14.84 -24.42 7.45
CA GLN A 440 15.62 -23.42 8.18
C GLN A 440 14.73 -22.21 8.47
N GLY A 441 14.83 -21.68 9.69
CA GLY A 441 13.93 -20.63 10.17
C GLY A 441 12.63 -21.18 10.79
N ALA A 442 12.36 -22.48 10.72
CA ALA A 442 11.22 -23.09 11.38
C ALA A 442 11.65 -23.77 12.69
N SER A 443 10.96 -23.50 13.79
CA SER A 443 11.22 -24.22 15.06
C SER A 443 10.73 -25.66 14.99
N ARG A 444 9.65 -25.88 14.22
CA ARG A 444 9.12 -27.17 13.79
C ARG A 444 8.22 -26.98 12.57
N VAL A 445 8.12 -28.00 11.73
CA VAL A 445 7.19 -28.05 10.61
C VAL A 445 6.03 -28.97 10.96
N ILE A 446 4.80 -28.48 10.82
CA ILE A 446 3.58 -29.17 11.19
C ILE A 446 2.71 -29.30 9.94
N LYS A 447 2.28 -30.53 9.64
CA LYS A 447 1.36 -30.88 8.54
C LYS A 447 0.10 -31.49 9.16
N PRO A 448 -0.92 -30.68 9.49
CA PRO A 448 -2.10 -31.19 10.16
C PRO A 448 -2.92 -32.16 9.30
N GLU A 449 -3.60 -33.11 9.95
CA GLU A 449 -4.68 -33.87 9.33
C GLU A 449 -5.74 -32.89 8.80
N TYR A 450 -6.30 -33.12 7.60
CA TYR A 450 -7.21 -32.20 6.89
C TYR A 450 -6.61 -30.88 6.34
N SER A 451 -5.28 -30.76 6.29
CA SER A 451 -4.56 -29.63 5.67
C SER A 451 -5.03 -29.26 4.26
N GLY A 452 -5.50 -30.23 3.46
CA GLY A 452 -5.99 -30.03 2.10
C GLY A 452 -7.32 -29.25 1.95
N VAL A 453 -8.05 -29.04 3.06
CA VAL A 453 -9.31 -28.28 3.15
C VAL A 453 -9.27 -27.20 4.25
N ALA A 454 -8.06 -26.75 4.63
CA ALA A 454 -7.86 -25.75 5.68
C ALA A 454 -8.61 -24.44 5.40
N ASN A 455 -8.69 -24.00 4.15
CA ASN A 455 -9.51 -22.86 3.71
C ASN A 455 -11.00 -23.02 4.10
N ALA A 456 -11.63 -24.14 3.76
CA ALA A 456 -13.03 -24.39 4.11
C ALA A 456 -13.24 -24.42 5.64
N ILE A 457 -12.29 -24.98 6.39
CA ILE A 457 -12.30 -24.97 7.86
C ILE A 457 -12.22 -23.54 8.39
N GLY A 458 -11.32 -22.72 7.86
CA GLY A 458 -11.20 -21.31 8.23
C GLY A 458 -12.48 -20.51 8.00
N ALA A 459 -13.18 -20.78 6.89
CA ALA A 459 -14.49 -20.19 6.61
C ALA A 459 -15.55 -20.63 7.65
N ALA A 460 -15.57 -21.91 8.04
CA ALA A 460 -16.53 -22.45 9.02
C ALA A 460 -16.34 -21.89 10.45
N ILE A 461 -15.12 -21.48 10.82
CA ILE A 461 -14.76 -21.01 12.17
C ILE A 461 -14.51 -19.48 12.25
N ALA A 462 -14.86 -18.75 11.19
CA ALA A 462 -14.68 -17.31 11.15
C ALA A 462 -15.58 -16.60 12.18
N ARG A 463 -15.03 -15.53 12.78
CA ARG A 463 -15.64 -14.78 13.89
C ARG A 463 -16.28 -13.48 13.41
N VAL A 464 -17.06 -12.80 14.23
CA VAL A 464 -17.54 -11.43 13.94
C VAL A 464 -16.53 -10.44 14.48
N SER A 465 -16.25 -9.36 13.77
CA SER A 465 -15.40 -8.28 14.28
C SER A 465 -15.92 -6.88 13.94
N ALA A 466 -15.41 -5.90 14.68
CA ALA A 466 -15.54 -4.49 14.36
C ALA A 466 -14.21 -3.78 14.64
N VAL A 467 -13.87 -2.82 13.78
CA VAL A 467 -12.69 -1.95 13.92
C VAL A 467 -13.16 -0.51 14.07
N ILE A 468 -12.58 0.20 15.04
CA ILE A 468 -12.69 1.65 15.17
C ILE A 468 -11.34 2.27 14.82
N ASP A 469 -11.32 3.16 13.84
CA ASP A 469 -10.15 3.96 13.46
C ASP A 469 -10.51 5.44 13.55
N THR A 470 -10.01 6.13 14.59
CA THR A 470 -10.40 7.51 14.89
C THR A 470 -9.22 8.32 15.38
N VAL A 471 -9.25 9.62 15.12
CA VAL A 471 -8.35 10.58 15.77
C VAL A 471 -9.05 11.17 17.00
N LYS A 472 -8.38 11.18 18.16
CA LYS A 472 -8.88 11.84 19.38
C LYS A 472 -7.82 12.76 19.98
N SER A 473 -8.31 13.81 20.65
CA SER A 473 -7.46 14.70 21.43
C SER A 473 -7.00 14.03 22.74
N THR A 474 -5.69 14.06 22.98
CA THR A 474 -4.99 13.64 24.20
C THR A 474 -4.65 14.83 25.11
N GLU A 475 -5.18 16.03 24.82
CA GLU A 475 -4.87 17.25 25.58
C GLU A 475 -5.47 17.23 26.98
N THR A 476 -6.73 16.81 27.05
CA THR A 476 -7.53 16.81 28.28
C THR A 476 -7.78 15.42 28.84
N LYS A 477 -7.48 14.36 28.07
CA LYS A 477 -7.72 12.97 28.43
C LYS A 477 -6.47 12.13 28.26
N ASN A 478 -6.20 11.28 29.25
CA ASN A 478 -5.12 10.28 29.19
C ASN A 478 -5.40 9.27 28.06
N VAL A 479 -4.36 8.92 27.30
CA VAL A 479 -4.37 7.88 26.25
C VAL A 479 -5.02 6.58 26.75
N ALA A 480 -4.71 6.12 27.97
CA ALA A 480 -5.28 4.89 28.51
C ALA A 480 -6.81 4.95 28.65
N LEU A 481 -7.35 6.10 29.04
CA LEU A 481 -8.81 6.31 29.16
C LEU A 481 -9.47 6.36 27.77
N LEU A 482 -8.81 6.98 26.79
CA LEU A 482 -9.30 7.00 25.41
C LEU A 482 -9.32 5.60 24.81
N VAL A 483 -8.28 4.79 25.04
CA VAL A 483 -8.24 3.38 24.63
C VAL A 483 -9.42 2.61 25.24
N GLU A 484 -9.73 2.82 26.52
CA GLU A 484 -10.86 2.14 27.19
C GLU A 484 -12.23 2.59 26.64
N GLU A 485 -12.39 3.88 26.32
CA GLU A 485 -13.60 4.44 25.71
C GLU A 485 -13.85 3.85 24.31
N ILE A 486 -12.82 3.90 23.45
CA ILE A 486 -12.87 3.39 22.08
C ILE A 486 -13.01 1.86 22.06
N SER A 487 -12.39 1.15 23.01
CA SER A 487 -12.57 -0.29 23.16
C SER A 487 -14.03 -0.67 23.45
N ARG A 488 -14.73 0.10 24.27
CA ARG A 488 -16.17 -0.12 24.52
C ARG A 488 -17.00 0.13 23.25
N GLU A 489 -16.67 1.15 22.47
CA GLU A 489 -17.32 1.40 21.17
C GLU A 489 -17.09 0.23 20.20
N ALA A 490 -15.86 -0.26 20.08
CA ALA A 490 -15.53 -1.41 19.23
C ALA A 490 -16.29 -2.67 19.64
N ILE A 491 -16.38 -2.95 20.96
CA ILE A 491 -17.17 -4.06 21.49
C ILE A 491 -18.65 -3.89 21.13
N GLY A 492 -19.20 -2.69 21.30
CA GLY A 492 -20.59 -2.38 20.94
C GLY A 492 -20.89 -2.69 19.47
N LYS A 493 -20.06 -2.17 18.54
CA LYS A 493 -20.23 -2.43 17.09
C LYS A 493 -20.08 -3.90 16.72
N ALA A 494 -19.20 -4.65 17.40
CA ALA A 494 -19.08 -6.09 17.18
C ALA A 494 -20.36 -6.84 17.60
N VAL A 495 -20.98 -6.46 18.71
CA VAL A 495 -22.27 -7.03 19.17
C VAL A 495 -23.42 -6.64 18.25
N GLU A 496 -23.47 -5.38 17.77
CA GLU A 496 -24.43 -4.94 16.75
C GLU A 496 -24.30 -5.75 15.46
N SER A 497 -23.08 -6.11 15.08
CA SER A 497 -22.78 -6.96 13.92
C SER A 497 -23.08 -8.45 14.14
N GLY A 498 -23.59 -8.84 15.32
CA GLY A 498 -24.05 -10.20 15.63
C GLY A 498 -23.12 -11.00 16.54
N ALA A 499 -22.11 -10.41 17.17
CA ALA A 499 -21.26 -11.12 18.13
C ALA A 499 -21.97 -11.38 19.47
N ALA A 500 -21.76 -12.55 20.06
CA ALA A 500 -22.21 -12.88 21.41
C ALA A 500 -21.42 -12.05 22.43
N GLN A 501 -22.12 -11.25 23.24
CA GLN A 501 -21.56 -10.22 24.11
C GLN A 501 -20.46 -10.73 25.06
N ASP A 502 -20.63 -11.93 25.61
CA ASP A 502 -19.70 -12.60 26.52
C ASP A 502 -18.44 -13.15 25.84
N SER A 503 -18.48 -13.31 24.52
CA SER A 503 -17.36 -13.82 23.72
C SER A 503 -16.46 -12.73 23.14
N VAL A 504 -16.91 -11.46 23.12
CA VAL A 504 -16.19 -10.35 22.49
C VAL A 504 -14.96 -9.97 23.30
N LYS A 505 -13.82 -9.87 22.62
CA LYS A 505 -12.56 -9.42 23.20
C LYS A 505 -11.89 -8.41 22.30
N ILE A 506 -11.13 -7.49 22.89
CA ILE A 506 -10.21 -6.64 22.13
C ILE A 506 -9.07 -7.49 21.63
N VAL A 507 -8.87 -7.52 20.31
CA VAL A 507 -7.84 -8.33 19.64
C VAL A 507 -6.65 -7.50 19.19
N GLU A 508 -6.84 -6.19 19.05
CA GLU A 508 -5.84 -5.25 18.56
C GLU A 508 -6.10 -3.87 19.15
N VAL A 509 -5.02 -3.20 19.57
CA VAL A 509 -5.00 -1.80 19.98
C VAL A 509 -3.72 -1.18 19.44
N GLU A 510 -3.87 -0.21 18.54
CA GLU A 510 -2.77 0.60 18.04
C GLU A 510 -3.03 2.08 18.37
N THR A 511 -1.99 2.81 18.75
CA THR A 511 -2.06 4.25 19.01
C THR A 511 -0.88 4.93 18.33
N LEU A 512 -1.20 5.79 17.37
CA LEU A 512 -0.24 6.50 16.54
C LEU A 512 -0.35 8.01 16.80
N PRO A 513 0.63 8.63 17.48
CA PRO A 513 0.67 10.08 17.64
C PRO A 513 0.74 10.78 16.27
N LEU A 514 -0.04 11.85 16.07
CA LEU A 514 -0.03 12.59 14.81
C LEU A 514 1.10 13.65 14.82
N PRO A 515 2.01 13.66 13.83
CA PRO A 515 3.04 14.69 13.74
C PRO A 515 2.46 16.09 13.56
N TYR A 516 3.12 17.08 14.17
CA TYR A 516 2.78 18.52 14.14
C TYR A 516 1.43 18.94 14.69
N ILE A 517 0.66 18.00 15.24
CA ILE A 517 -0.60 18.30 15.93
C ILE A 517 -0.40 17.97 17.40
N ALA A 518 -0.29 19.02 18.22
CA ALA A 518 -0.12 18.84 19.65
C ALA A 518 -1.32 18.07 20.22
N ASN A 519 -1.02 17.09 21.06
CA ASN A 519 -2.02 16.37 21.84
C ASN A 519 -3.15 15.73 20.99
N LYS A 520 -2.83 15.13 19.84
CA LYS A 520 -3.76 14.24 19.12
C LYS A 520 -3.07 12.94 18.71
N SER A 521 -3.83 11.84 18.79
CA SER A 521 -3.39 10.52 18.34
C SER A 521 -4.49 9.86 17.52
N ARG A 522 -4.10 9.08 16.51
CA ARG A 522 -4.95 8.11 15.83
C ARG A 522 -4.99 6.84 16.66
N PHE A 523 -6.17 6.26 16.82
CA PHE A 523 -6.43 5.04 17.57
C PHE A 523 -7.08 4.04 16.63
N ILE A 524 -6.52 2.82 16.56
CA ILE A 524 -7.08 1.71 15.79
C ILE A 524 -7.35 0.58 16.79
N ILE A 525 -8.62 0.29 17.05
CA ILE A 525 -9.02 -0.75 18.02
C ILE A 525 -9.95 -1.73 17.35
N ARG A 526 -9.65 -3.03 17.49
CA ARG A 526 -10.48 -4.12 16.97
C ARG A 526 -11.03 -4.96 18.09
N ALA A 527 -12.33 -5.24 18.02
CA ALA A 527 -13.02 -6.20 18.85
C ALA A 527 -13.49 -7.37 18.00
N ALA A 528 -13.37 -8.61 18.51
CA ALA A 528 -13.88 -9.80 17.82
C ALA A 528 -14.51 -10.82 18.79
N GLY A 529 -15.60 -11.44 18.36
CA GLY A 529 -16.44 -12.36 19.12
C GLY A 529 -16.92 -13.56 18.30
N GLU A 530 -17.39 -14.61 18.97
CA GLU A 530 -18.18 -15.66 18.31
C GLU A 530 -19.52 -15.07 17.87
N PHE A 531 -20.07 -15.54 16.75
CA PHE A 531 -21.42 -15.14 16.33
C PHE A 531 -22.48 -15.69 17.31
N ASP A 532 -23.48 -14.87 17.64
CA ASP A 532 -24.63 -15.29 18.44
C ASP A 532 -25.68 -15.98 17.56
N TYR A 533 -25.57 -17.30 17.43
CA TYR A 533 -26.46 -18.12 16.61
C TYR A 533 -27.91 -18.18 17.14
N THR A 534 -28.21 -17.64 18.33
CA THR A 534 -29.60 -17.49 18.79
C THR A 534 -30.34 -16.37 18.06
N ARG A 535 -29.61 -15.39 17.51
CA ARG A 535 -30.13 -14.25 16.74
C ARG A 535 -30.20 -14.50 15.23
N ALA A 536 -29.84 -15.72 14.80
CA ALA A 536 -29.78 -16.14 13.40
C ALA A 536 -31.08 -15.88 12.59
N ASN A 537 -32.25 -15.94 13.24
CA ASN A 537 -33.54 -15.70 12.59
C ASN A 537 -33.84 -14.20 12.33
N GLU A 538 -33.24 -13.28 13.08
CA GLU A 538 -33.46 -11.82 12.91
C GLU A 538 -32.84 -11.34 11.58
N MET A 539 -31.63 -11.83 11.25
CA MET A 539 -30.91 -11.45 10.02
C MET A 539 -31.50 -12.04 8.72
N ASN A 540 -32.16 -13.21 8.77
CA ASN A 540 -32.77 -13.78 7.56
C ASN A 540 -33.89 -12.90 6.98
N SER A 541 -34.62 -12.18 7.84
CA SER A 541 -35.75 -11.32 7.42
C SER A 541 -35.33 -10.06 6.66
N THR A 542 -34.21 -9.44 7.05
CA THR A 542 -33.71 -8.18 6.44
C THR A 542 -33.15 -8.40 5.03
N THR A 543 -32.51 -9.55 4.78
CA THR A 543 -31.92 -9.87 3.47
C THR A 543 -32.97 -10.08 2.36
N GLU A 544 -34.20 -10.48 2.71
CA GLU A 544 -35.25 -10.79 1.72
C GLU A 544 -35.93 -9.54 1.16
N ASP A 545 -36.06 -8.46 1.96
CA ASP A 545 -36.75 -7.23 1.55
C ASP A 545 -35.90 -6.34 0.61
N GLU A 546 -34.57 -6.39 0.67
CA GLU A 546 -33.69 -5.57 -0.19
C GLU A 546 -33.31 -6.23 -1.54
N LEU A 547 -33.56 -7.54 -1.69
CA LEU A 547 -33.10 -8.35 -2.82
C LEU A 547 -34.25 -8.80 -3.75
N SER A 548 -35.26 -7.98 -4.03
CA SER A 548 -36.30 -8.30 -5.03
C SER A 548 -36.06 -7.62 -6.39
N ASP A 549 -35.51 -8.35 -7.36
CA ASP A 549 -35.88 -8.31 -8.80
C ASP A 549 -34.91 -9.11 -9.70
N ASP A 550 -35.51 -9.82 -10.66
CA ASP A 550 -35.04 -10.63 -11.81
C ASP A 550 -33.71 -11.44 -11.72
N ASN A 551 -33.87 -12.77 -11.68
CA ASN A 551 -32.79 -13.77 -11.62
C ASN A 551 -32.47 -14.35 -13.00
N ASN A 552 -31.36 -13.94 -13.63
CA ASN A 552 -30.80 -14.70 -14.74
C ASN A 552 -29.28 -14.53 -14.91
N MET A 553 -28.47 -15.36 -14.24
CA MET A 553 -26.99 -15.39 -14.40
C MET A 553 -26.54 -15.70 -15.83
N ASN A 554 -27.33 -16.45 -16.60
CA ASN A 554 -27.04 -16.80 -18.00
C ASN A 554 -26.93 -15.59 -18.97
N ALA A 555 -27.42 -14.42 -18.57
CA ALA A 555 -27.35 -13.22 -19.38
C ALA A 555 -25.93 -12.66 -19.54
N TYR A 556 -25.07 -12.81 -18.51
CA TYR A 556 -23.69 -12.31 -18.56
C TYR A 556 -22.80 -13.20 -19.43
N GLU A 557 -22.99 -14.52 -19.42
CA GLU A 557 -22.28 -15.44 -20.32
C GLU A 557 -22.71 -15.29 -21.78
N LYS A 558 -24.02 -15.07 -22.03
CA LYS A 558 -24.54 -14.83 -23.40
C LYS A 558 -24.14 -13.47 -23.96
N ASN A 559 -24.02 -12.44 -23.13
CA ASN A 559 -23.60 -11.11 -23.57
C ASN A 559 -22.08 -10.96 -23.61
N GLY A 560 -21.30 -11.63 -22.75
CA GLY A 560 -19.84 -11.68 -22.82
C GLY A 560 -19.34 -12.28 -24.15
N ASN A 561 -20.05 -13.30 -24.67
CA ASN A 561 -19.79 -13.85 -25.99
C ASN A 561 -20.27 -12.97 -27.16
N LYS A 562 -21.22 -12.04 -26.95
CA LYS A 562 -21.66 -11.07 -27.97
C LYS A 562 -20.80 -9.80 -27.99
N SER A 563 -20.32 -9.33 -26.83
CA SER A 563 -19.40 -8.20 -26.73
C SER A 563 -18.00 -8.57 -27.26
N GLN A 564 -17.54 -9.81 -27.05
CA GLN A 564 -16.32 -10.31 -27.68
C GLN A 564 -16.36 -10.32 -29.22
N ARG A 565 -17.55 -10.38 -29.85
CA ARG A 565 -17.68 -10.32 -31.32
C ARG A 565 -17.72 -8.90 -31.88
N ASN A 566 -18.11 -7.90 -31.10
CA ASN A 566 -18.23 -6.51 -31.58
C ASN A 566 -17.12 -5.56 -31.08
N VAL A 567 -16.32 -5.95 -30.09
CA VAL A 567 -15.15 -5.16 -29.64
C VAL A 567 -13.86 -5.57 -30.38
N ASN A 568 -13.86 -6.69 -31.09
CA ASN A 568 -12.67 -7.24 -31.79
C ASN A 568 -12.45 -6.73 -33.22
N ALA A 569 -13.07 -5.63 -33.65
CA ALA A 569 -12.92 -5.14 -35.03
C ALA A 569 -12.09 -3.85 -35.20
N ASP A 570 -12.08 -2.88 -34.28
CA ASP A 570 -11.43 -1.58 -34.59
C ASP A 570 -10.64 -0.88 -33.46
N ASN A 571 -10.57 -1.42 -32.23
CA ASN A 571 -9.71 -0.85 -31.19
C ASN A 571 -8.80 -1.91 -30.57
N LYS A 572 -7.73 -2.25 -31.30
CA LYS A 572 -6.50 -2.72 -30.64
C LYS A 572 -5.93 -1.51 -29.89
N HIS A 573 -6.36 -1.33 -28.64
CA HIS A 573 -5.74 -0.35 -27.77
C HIS A 573 -4.25 -0.70 -27.66
N VAL A 574 -3.43 0.19 -28.19
CA VAL A 574 -1.98 0.17 -28.07
C VAL A 574 -1.70 0.34 -26.59
N ILE A 575 -1.41 -0.76 -25.88
CA ILE A 575 -0.63 -0.68 -24.64
C ILE A 575 0.59 0.14 -25.05
N ALA A 576 0.77 1.33 -24.46
CA ALA A 576 1.94 2.15 -24.76
C ALA A 576 3.17 1.23 -24.66
N GLU A 577 3.92 1.11 -25.76
CA GLU A 577 5.06 0.19 -25.77
C GLU A 577 5.94 0.52 -24.56
N PRO A 578 6.37 -0.50 -23.78
CA PRO A 578 7.18 -0.26 -22.60
C PRO A 578 8.39 0.58 -23.00
N VAL A 579 8.59 1.71 -22.33
CA VAL A 579 9.74 2.57 -22.62
C VAL A 579 11.00 1.74 -22.47
N ASN A 580 11.82 1.73 -23.53
CA ASN A 580 13.12 1.11 -23.48
C ASN A 580 14.06 2.02 -22.68
N ILE A 581 14.23 1.72 -21.40
CA ILE A 581 14.94 2.57 -20.43
C ILE A 581 16.40 2.82 -20.85
N THR A 582 17.05 1.83 -21.48
CA THR A 582 18.46 1.92 -21.86
C THR A 582 18.69 2.82 -23.06
N THR A 583 17.70 2.95 -23.95
CA THR A 583 17.79 3.78 -25.16
C THR A 583 17.03 5.10 -25.08
N TYR A 584 16.23 5.29 -24.02
CA TYR A 584 15.51 6.53 -23.76
C TYR A 584 16.46 7.74 -23.71
N LYS A 585 16.07 8.81 -24.40
CA LYS A 585 16.73 10.11 -24.34
C LYS A 585 15.71 11.17 -23.90
N PRO A 586 16.00 11.96 -22.85
CA PRO A 586 15.15 13.08 -22.47
C PRO A 586 15.15 14.14 -23.57
N LYS A 587 14.05 14.89 -23.68
CA LYS A 587 13.92 15.96 -24.68
C LYS A 587 14.66 17.21 -24.20
N VAL A 588 15.82 17.49 -24.77
CA VAL A 588 16.59 18.72 -24.51
C VAL A 588 16.73 19.52 -25.81
N GLU A 589 16.23 20.76 -25.83
CA GLU A 589 16.33 21.68 -26.97
C GLU A 589 16.79 23.05 -26.46
N ASP A 590 17.76 23.67 -27.13
CA ASP A 590 18.31 24.99 -26.75
C ASP A 590 18.77 25.07 -25.27
N ARG A 591 19.41 24.01 -24.76
CA ARG A 591 19.82 23.86 -23.35
C ARG A 591 18.67 23.91 -22.34
N VAL A 592 17.45 23.61 -22.79
CA VAL A 592 16.26 23.48 -21.93
C VAL A 592 15.78 22.04 -21.98
N TRP A 593 15.64 21.41 -20.82
CA TRP A 593 15.03 20.09 -20.70
C TRP A 593 13.52 20.22 -20.54
N TYR A 594 12.79 19.62 -21.48
CA TYR A 594 11.34 19.49 -21.47
C TYR A 594 10.94 18.16 -20.84
N VAL A 595 10.36 18.24 -19.64
CA VAL A 595 10.08 17.06 -18.80
C VAL A 595 8.91 16.26 -19.37
N SER A 596 9.10 14.95 -19.53
CA SER A 596 8.04 13.99 -19.90
C SER A 596 7.43 13.27 -18.69
N GLU A 597 6.33 12.51 -18.89
CA GLU A 597 5.81 11.62 -17.83
C GLU A 597 6.83 10.55 -17.42
N THR A 598 7.64 10.06 -18.35
CA THR A 598 8.72 9.10 -18.05
C THR A 598 9.81 9.73 -17.19
N ASP A 599 10.21 10.96 -17.50
CA ASP A 599 11.18 11.70 -16.69
C ASP A 599 10.66 11.90 -15.26
N LEU A 600 9.38 12.27 -15.14
CA LEU A 600 8.70 12.48 -13.87
C LEU A 600 8.69 11.23 -12.98
N ASP A 601 8.40 10.05 -13.54
CA ASP A 601 8.39 8.80 -12.77
C ASP A 601 9.76 8.52 -12.13
N TRP A 602 10.84 8.76 -12.87
CA TRP A 602 12.21 8.58 -12.36
C TRP A 602 12.60 9.68 -11.38
N MET A 603 12.27 10.94 -11.67
CA MET A 603 12.50 12.05 -10.73
C MET A 603 11.84 11.78 -9.38
N ALA A 604 10.59 11.28 -9.37
CA ALA A 604 9.87 11.00 -8.13
C ALA A 604 10.58 9.92 -7.28
N ILE A 605 11.06 8.83 -7.90
CA ILE A 605 11.82 7.79 -7.21
C ILE A 605 13.11 8.37 -6.62
N GLY A 606 13.87 9.12 -7.41
CA GLY A 606 15.13 9.74 -6.97
C GLY A 606 14.94 10.78 -5.87
N CYS A 607 13.92 11.63 -5.98
CA CYS A 607 13.55 12.59 -4.94
C CYS A 607 13.25 11.87 -3.62
N TYR A 608 12.61 10.70 -3.66
CA TYR A 608 12.33 9.96 -2.43
C TYR A 608 13.60 9.38 -1.79
N ILE A 609 14.52 8.83 -2.59
CA ILE A 609 15.82 8.30 -2.13
C ILE A 609 16.69 9.42 -1.54
N LEU A 610 16.79 10.56 -2.24
CA LEU A 610 17.53 11.73 -1.79
C LEU A 610 16.88 12.44 -0.58
N GLY A 611 15.62 12.10 -0.26
CA GLY A 611 14.91 12.58 0.93
C GLY A 611 15.44 12.02 2.25
N THR A 612 16.33 11.02 2.23
CA THR A 612 16.97 10.47 3.45
C THR A 612 15.96 10.03 4.52
N GLY A 613 14.82 9.46 4.11
CA GLY A 613 13.75 9.04 5.01
C GLY A 613 12.73 10.15 5.36
N GLY A 614 12.97 11.40 4.97
CA GLY A 614 12.04 12.53 5.15
C GLY A 614 11.65 13.23 3.84
N GLY A 615 11.23 14.50 3.93
CA GLY A 615 10.62 15.25 2.80
C GLY A 615 9.20 14.79 2.39
N GLY A 616 8.67 13.74 3.04
CA GLY A 616 7.38 13.13 2.72
C GLY A 616 7.38 12.35 1.40
N SER A 617 6.34 11.54 1.17
CA SER A 617 6.21 10.83 -0.10
C SER A 617 6.03 11.83 -1.26
N PRO A 618 6.79 11.72 -2.36
CA PRO A 618 6.62 12.59 -3.53
C PRO A 618 5.36 12.27 -4.33
N TYR A 619 4.66 11.17 -4.00
CA TYR A 619 3.61 10.60 -4.82
C TYR A 619 2.47 11.58 -5.12
N SER A 620 1.95 12.34 -4.15
CA SER A 620 0.88 13.32 -4.41
C SER A 620 1.31 14.47 -5.34
N HIS A 621 2.57 14.90 -5.23
CA HIS A 621 3.15 15.95 -6.09
C HIS A 621 3.41 15.42 -7.49
N MET A 622 3.88 14.17 -7.58
CA MET A 622 4.03 13.45 -8.85
C MET A 622 2.68 13.34 -9.57
N LEU A 623 1.60 12.96 -8.88
CA LEU A 623 0.26 12.92 -9.48
C LEU A 623 -0.20 14.29 -10.00
N ARG A 624 0.01 15.35 -9.22
CA ARG A 624 -0.27 16.73 -9.66
C ARG A 624 0.50 17.08 -10.93
N MET A 625 1.80 16.81 -10.96
CA MET A 625 2.65 17.10 -12.12
C MET A 625 2.27 16.26 -13.34
N ARG A 626 1.91 14.99 -13.15
CA ARG A 626 1.38 14.12 -14.19
C ARG A 626 0.07 14.66 -14.77
N SER A 627 -0.81 15.19 -13.92
CA SER A 627 -2.04 15.84 -14.37
C SER A 627 -1.74 17.05 -15.25
N LEU A 628 -0.75 17.89 -14.89
CA LEU A 628 -0.33 19.04 -15.70
C LEU A 628 0.17 18.58 -17.08
N LEU A 629 1.10 17.61 -17.11
CA LEU A 629 1.66 17.08 -18.36
C LEU A 629 0.57 16.50 -19.29
N ARG A 630 -0.37 15.73 -18.74
CA ARG A 630 -1.49 15.16 -19.51
C ARG A 630 -2.49 16.22 -20.00
N ASN A 631 -2.58 17.35 -19.31
CA ASN A 631 -3.37 18.50 -19.74
C ASN A 631 -2.65 19.35 -20.80
N GLY A 632 -1.43 18.97 -21.19
CA GLY A 632 -0.63 19.65 -22.23
C GLY A 632 0.31 20.72 -21.69
N ASP A 633 0.53 20.79 -20.37
CA ASP A 633 1.49 21.75 -19.82
C ASP A 633 2.93 21.43 -20.19
N ILE A 634 3.69 22.51 -20.36
CA ILE A 634 5.12 22.48 -20.62
C ILE A 634 5.86 22.76 -19.32
N ILE A 635 6.70 21.81 -18.91
CA ILE A 635 7.58 21.93 -17.74
C ILE A 635 9.02 21.95 -18.24
N ARG A 636 9.77 22.98 -17.82
CA ARG A 636 11.13 23.26 -18.30
C ARG A 636 12.11 23.24 -17.15
N VAL A 637 13.23 22.57 -17.35
CA VAL A 637 14.39 22.59 -16.45
C VAL A 637 15.58 23.22 -17.18
N ILE A 638 16.29 24.14 -16.52
CA ILE A 638 17.46 24.86 -17.04
C ILE A 638 18.68 24.67 -16.14
N ASN A 639 19.87 24.77 -16.70
CA ASN A 639 21.10 24.69 -15.92
C ASN A 639 21.27 25.96 -15.06
N PRO A 640 21.73 25.87 -13.80
CA PRO A 640 22.04 27.05 -12.97
C PRO A 640 22.96 28.07 -13.65
N HIS A 641 23.88 27.60 -14.51
CA HIS A 641 24.84 28.46 -15.21
C HIS A 641 24.26 29.19 -16.42
N ASP A 642 23.09 28.78 -16.91
CA ASP A 642 22.37 29.45 -18.00
C ASP A 642 21.55 30.66 -17.52
N LEU A 643 21.44 30.86 -16.20
CA LEU A 643 20.86 32.07 -15.60
C LEU A 643 21.73 33.30 -15.91
N LYS A 644 21.09 34.46 -16.10
CA LYS A 644 21.76 35.76 -16.04
C LYS A 644 21.99 36.15 -14.58
N ASP A 645 22.98 36.99 -14.33
CA ASP A 645 23.32 37.38 -12.96
C ASP A 645 22.20 38.19 -12.29
N GLU A 646 21.45 38.97 -13.08
CA GLU A 646 20.30 39.77 -12.67
C GLU A 646 18.96 39.01 -12.59
N ASP A 647 18.91 37.75 -13.05
CA ASP A 647 17.70 36.93 -12.95
C ASP A 647 17.23 36.83 -11.50
N GLN A 648 15.93 36.62 -11.30
CA GLN A 648 15.32 36.50 -9.97
C GLN A 648 14.81 35.07 -9.81
N VAL A 649 15.47 34.30 -8.95
CA VAL A 649 15.13 32.90 -8.72
C VAL A 649 14.21 32.83 -7.50
N GLY A 650 12.94 32.50 -7.74
CA GLY A 650 11.93 32.27 -6.71
C GLY A 650 12.00 30.86 -6.14
N CYS A 651 11.54 30.69 -4.91
CA CYS A 651 11.49 29.40 -4.21
C CYS A 651 10.11 29.21 -3.57
N GLY A 652 9.65 27.97 -3.53
CA GLY A 652 8.45 27.58 -2.79
C GLY A 652 8.55 26.16 -2.28
N GLY A 653 8.00 25.91 -1.09
CA GLY A 653 8.01 24.60 -0.44
C GLY A 653 6.86 24.43 0.55
N GLY A 654 6.37 23.21 0.69
CA GLY A 654 5.34 22.86 1.66
C GLY A 654 5.90 22.81 3.07
N ALA A 655 5.14 23.27 4.05
CA ALA A 655 5.47 23.15 5.47
C ALA A 655 4.28 22.55 6.22
N GLY A 656 4.54 21.56 7.08
CA GLY A 656 3.49 20.93 7.88
C GLY A 656 3.69 19.44 8.08
N SER A 657 2.62 18.76 8.44
CA SER A 657 2.66 17.32 8.66
C SER A 657 2.55 16.52 7.37
N PRO A 658 3.51 15.62 7.08
CA PRO A 658 3.35 14.66 5.98
C PRO A 658 2.09 13.80 6.11
N THR A 659 1.61 13.54 7.34
CA THR A 659 0.40 12.74 7.56
C THR A 659 -0.89 13.48 7.19
N VAL A 660 -0.88 14.82 7.18
CA VAL A 660 -2.03 15.61 6.70
C VAL A 660 -2.16 15.47 5.17
N GLY A 661 -1.04 15.49 4.45
CA GLY A 661 -1.02 15.34 2.99
C GLY A 661 -1.50 13.98 2.47
N ILE A 662 -1.66 12.98 3.35
CA ILE A 662 -2.27 11.68 3.03
C ILE A 662 -3.79 11.82 2.87
N GLU A 663 -4.43 12.74 3.61
CA GLU A 663 -5.88 12.97 3.56
C GLU A 663 -6.27 14.22 2.77
N LYS A 664 -5.57 15.32 3.02
CA LYS A 664 -5.80 16.61 2.37
C LYS A 664 -4.76 16.77 1.27
N LEU A 665 -5.08 16.27 0.09
CA LEU A 665 -4.23 16.43 -1.09
C LEU A 665 -4.04 17.91 -1.43
N PRO A 666 -2.86 18.34 -1.91
CA PRO A 666 -2.57 19.75 -2.16
C PRO A 666 -3.61 20.44 -3.06
N GLY A 667 -3.99 21.65 -2.68
CA GLY A 667 -4.75 22.60 -3.48
C GLY A 667 -3.83 23.64 -4.14
N ASP A 668 -4.20 24.92 -3.99
CA ASP A 668 -3.44 26.06 -4.53
C ASP A 668 -2.59 26.79 -3.49
N GLU A 669 -2.37 26.20 -2.30
CA GLU A 669 -1.62 26.81 -1.19
C GLU A 669 -0.30 27.42 -1.67
N MET A 670 0.42 26.71 -2.54
CA MET A 670 1.69 27.20 -3.08
C MET A 670 1.50 28.38 -4.04
N MET A 671 0.53 28.30 -4.96
CA MET A 671 0.26 29.38 -5.90
C MET A 671 -0.25 30.63 -5.20
N ASP A 672 -1.15 30.47 -4.21
CA ASP A 672 -1.66 31.55 -3.38
C ASP A 672 -0.53 32.24 -2.60
N ALA A 673 0.40 31.46 -2.05
CA ALA A 673 1.59 32.01 -1.40
C ALA A 673 2.47 32.79 -2.39
N GLN A 674 2.73 32.26 -3.60
CA GLN A 674 3.51 32.97 -4.62
C GLN A 674 2.82 34.26 -5.07
N HIS A 675 1.51 34.23 -5.31
CA HIS A 675 0.73 35.41 -5.67
C HIS A 675 0.79 36.48 -4.58
N CYS A 676 0.52 36.11 -3.33
CA CYS A 676 0.59 37.01 -2.18
C CYS A 676 1.99 37.64 -2.02
N LEU A 677 3.05 36.83 -2.13
CA LEU A 677 4.43 37.32 -2.08
C LEU A 677 4.68 38.37 -3.17
N TYR A 678 4.36 38.04 -4.42
CA TYR A 678 4.68 38.91 -5.54
C TYR A 678 3.77 40.11 -5.64
N GLU A 679 2.54 40.09 -5.12
CA GLU A 679 1.72 41.30 -4.99
C GLU A 679 2.40 42.38 -4.13
N HIS A 680 3.20 41.97 -3.13
CA HIS A 680 3.83 42.87 -2.17
C HIS A 680 5.36 43.00 -2.35
N CYS A 681 5.97 42.18 -3.22
CA CYS A 681 7.39 42.20 -3.51
C CYS A 681 7.67 42.77 -4.91
N ASP A 682 8.49 43.82 -4.97
CA ASP A 682 8.88 44.47 -6.24
C ASP A 682 9.71 43.54 -7.15
N ARG A 683 10.38 42.54 -6.58
CA ARG A 683 11.20 41.56 -7.32
C ARG A 683 10.33 40.36 -7.68
N LYS A 684 10.05 40.18 -8.97
CA LYS A 684 9.31 39.05 -9.54
C LYS A 684 10.27 37.95 -9.98
N ALA A 685 9.91 36.69 -9.79
CA ALA A 685 10.73 35.58 -10.27
C ALA A 685 10.78 35.53 -11.82
N THR A 686 11.95 35.21 -12.34
CA THR A 686 12.21 34.85 -13.75
C THR A 686 12.57 33.37 -13.90
N ALA A 687 12.89 32.68 -12.80
CA ALA A 687 13.06 31.23 -12.71
C ALA A 687 12.62 30.71 -11.33
N MET A 688 12.36 29.42 -11.22
CA MET A 688 12.02 28.74 -9.95
C MET A 688 13.13 27.78 -9.53
N ILE A 689 13.27 27.53 -8.25
CA ILE A 689 14.15 26.48 -7.71
C ILE A 689 13.45 25.75 -6.57
N ALA A 690 13.76 24.47 -6.39
CA ALA A 690 13.22 23.69 -5.28
C ALA A 690 13.86 24.11 -3.95
N LEU A 691 13.07 24.06 -2.87
CA LEU A 691 13.59 24.27 -1.52
C LEU A 691 14.57 23.16 -1.13
N GLU A 692 14.17 21.92 -1.38
CA GLU A 692 14.94 20.71 -1.14
C GLU A 692 14.63 19.69 -2.24
N ILE A 693 15.59 18.83 -2.60
CA ILE A 693 15.35 17.74 -3.56
C ILE A 693 14.55 16.57 -2.95
N GLY A 694 14.48 16.50 -1.61
CA GLY A 694 13.84 15.40 -0.90
C GLY A 694 12.31 15.41 -1.00
N GLY A 695 11.73 14.24 -1.30
CA GLY A 695 10.28 14.03 -1.24
C GLY A 695 9.48 14.94 -2.19
N GLY A 696 8.31 15.40 -1.74
CA GLY A 696 7.40 16.20 -2.57
C GLY A 696 7.93 17.57 -2.96
N ASN A 697 8.76 18.19 -2.10
CA ASN A 697 9.37 19.50 -2.34
C ASN A 697 10.33 19.48 -3.55
N GLY A 698 10.95 18.33 -3.84
CA GLY A 698 11.83 18.17 -5.01
C GLY A 698 11.12 18.38 -6.35
N LEU A 699 9.81 18.14 -6.41
CA LEU A 699 8.99 18.36 -7.60
C LEU A 699 8.32 19.75 -7.61
N GLN A 700 8.35 20.49 -6.49
CA GLN A 700 7.54 21.68 -6.30
C GLN A 700 7.97 22.86 -7.18
N GLY A 701 9.27 23.02 -7.44
CA GLY A 701 9.79 24.03 -8.35
C GLY A 701 9.23 23.85 -9.77
N MET A 702 9.20 22.61 -10.25
CA MET A 702 8.67 22.24 -11.57
C MET A 702 7.16 22.43 -11.66
N ILE A 703 6.42 22.09 -10.59
CA ILE A 703 4.98 22.35 -10.51
C ILE A 703 4.71 23.86 -10.60
N LEU A 704 5.45 24.69 -9.87
CA LEU A 704 5.31 26.15 -9.94
C LEU A 704 5.65 26.70 -11.34
N GLY A 705 6.71 26.18 -11.95
CA GLY A 705 7.21 26.59 -13.27
C GLY A 705 6.36 26.16 -14.47
N ALA A 706 5.41 25.23 -14.30
CA ALA A 706 4.54 24.74 -15.37
C ALA A 706 3.83 25.89 -16.13
N SER A 707 3.57 25.69 -17.42
CA SER A 707 3.02 26.73 -18.32
C SER A 707 1.68 27.31 -17.89
N SER A 708 0.78 26.52 -17.31
CA SER A 708 -0.50 26.99 -16.76
C SER A 708 -0.37 27.71 -15.43
N ASN A 709 0.78 27.59 -14.75
CA ASN A 709 1.05 28.18 -13.45
C ASN A 709 1.85 29.47 -13.64
N MET A 710 3.10 29.54 -13.15
CA MET A 710 3.91 30.74 -13.29
C MET A 710 4.56 30.86 -14.68
N ASN A 711 4.57 29.77 -15.46
CA ASN A 711 5.21 29.73 -16.78
C ASN A 711 6.70 30.13 -16.75
N LEU A 712 7.44 29.65 -15.75
CA LEU A 712 8.86 29.92 -15.55
C LEU A 712 9.70 28.63 -15.66
N PRO A 713 10.95 28.69 -16.14
CA PRO A 713 11.85 27.54 -16.07
C PRO A 713 12.22 27.23 -14.61
N THR A 714 12.46 25.96 -14.31
CA THR A 714 12.99 25.50 -13.03
C THR A 714 14.49 25.29 -13.14
N VAL A 715 15.26 25.77 -12.18
CA VAL A 715 16.71 25.57 -12.09
C VAL A 715 16.98 24.12 -11.67
N ASP A 716 17.89 23.44 -12.37
CA ASP A 716 18.40 22.12 -12.00
C ASP A 716 19.30 22.23 -10.76
N GLY A 717 18.66 22.28 -9.60
CA GLY A 717 19.28 22.45 -8.30
C GLY A 717 18.26 22.70 -7.20
N ASP A 718 18.73 22.71 -5.96
CA ASP A 718 17.92 23.06 -4.79
C ASP A 718 18.79 23.70 -3.70
N TRP A 719 18.16 24.14 -2.60
CA TRP A 719 18.86 24.81 -1.50
C TRP A 719 19.42 23.87 -0.44
N MET A 720 19.31 22.55 -0.58
CA MET A 720 19.72 21.59 0.44
C MET A 720 20.52 20.40 -0.09
N GLY A 721 20.28 19.89 -1.30
CA GLY A 721 20.86 18.66 -1.84
C GLY A 721 20.40 17.37 -1.14
N ARG A 722 19.51 17.49 -0.16
CA ARG A 722 18.88 16.44 0.66
C ARG A 722 17.64 17.03 1.34
N ALA A 723 16.89 16.24 2.09
CA ALA A 723 15.91 16.80 3.04
C ALA A 723 16.56 17.20 4.38
N TYR A 724 16.10 18.31 4.96
CA TYR A 724 16.39 18.72 6.34
C TYR A 724 15.09 18.97 7.13
N PRO A 725 15.08 18.74 8.45
CA PRO A 725 13.87 18.89 9.26
C PRO A 725 13.43 20.35 9.45
N THR A 726 14.35 21.30 9.25
CA THR A 726 14.11 22.72 9.55
C THR A 726 14.51 23.60 8.38
N LYS A 727 13.71 24.65 8.15
CA LYS A 727 13.81 25.54 7.00
C LYS A 727 15.12 26.32 7.02
N TRP A 728 15.62 26.74 8.18
CA TRP A 728 16.89 27.47 8.27
C TRP A 728 18.13 26.63 7.93
N GLN A 729 17.99 25.30 7.76
CA GLN A 729 19.05 24.42 7.27
C GLN A 729 19.08 24.40 5.73
N THR A 730 19.37 25.56 5.14
CA THR A 730 19.52 25.71 3.69
C THR A 730 20.85 26.40 3.35
N THR A 731 21.37 26.15 2.16
CA THR A 731 22.63 26.74 1.70
C THR A 731 22.59 28.26 1.65
N PRO A 732 21.51 28.97 1.26
CA PRO A 732 21.47 30.43 1.37
C PRO A 732 21.77 30.96 2.79
N VAL A 733 21.28 30.28 3.84
CA VAL A 733 21.53 30.65 5.25
C VAL A 733 22.98 30.34 5.66
N VAL A 734 23.61 29.34 5.05
CA VAL A 734 25.04 29.05 5.21
C VAL A 734 25.89 30.20 4.67
N PHE A 735 25.59 30.71 3.47
CA PHE A 735 26.34 31.81 2.86
C PHE A 735 26.12 33.15 3.59
N ASN A 736 24.93 33.38 4.13
CA ASN A 736 24.63 34.52 5.02
C ASN A 736 25.01 35.90 4.46
N GLU A 737 24.83 36.08 3.16
CA GLU A 737 25.06 37.36 2.48
C GLU A 737 23.89 38.35 2.69
N ARG A 738 22.79 37.88 3.30
CA ARG A 738 21.58 38.67 3.63
C ARG A 738 21.27 38.56 5.14
N PRO A 739 20.73 39.61 5.80
CA PRO A 739 20.37 39.56 7.22
C PRO A 739 19.28 38.52 7.57
N CYS A 740 18.31 38.34 6.68
CA CYS A 740 17.33 37.25 6.70
C CYS A 740 17.07 36.89 5.25
N VAL A 741 17.37 35.65 4.87
CA VAL A 741 17.28 35.20 3.48
C VAL A 741 15.82 35.03 3.07
N PHE A 742 15.01 34.41 3.93
CA PHE A 742 13.63 34.04 3.57
C PHE A 742 12.70 35.25 3.45
N CYS A 743 13.05 36.41 4.02
CA CYS A 743 12.21 37.60 3.96
C CYS A 743 12.39 38.38 2.64
N PRO A 744 11.31 38.90 2.04
CA PRO A 744 9.91 38.71 2.44
C PRO A 744 9.43 37.27 2.18
N ILE A 745 8.55 36.75 3.04
CA ILE A 745 7.95 35.42 2.90
C ILE A 745 6.42 35.51 2.96
N ALA A 746 5.74 34.71 2.14
CA ALA A 746 4.30 34.51 2.22
C ALA A 746 3.97 33.05 2.55
N THR A 747 2.87 32.84 3.27
CA THR A 747 2.36 31.53 3.66
C THR A 747 0.87 31.48 3.42
N ALA A 748 0.36 30.40 2.82
CA ALA A 748 -1.06 30.20 2.55
C ALA A 748 -1.53 28.81 2.96
N ASP A 749 -2.77 28.71 3.45
CA ASP A 749 -3.42 27.43 3.76
C ASP A 749 -4.25 26.86 2.61
N GLY A 750 -4.39 27.61 1.49
CA GLY A 750 -5.20 27.24 0.32
C GLY A 750 -6.71 27.35 0.55
N ASN A 751 -7.15 27.80 1.73
CA ASN A 751 -8.54 28.06 2.07
C ASN A 751 -8.82 29.57 2.24
N GLY A 752 -7.95 30.40 1.67
CA GLY A 752 -8.07 31.86 1.66
C GLY A 752 -7.35 32.58 2.81
N ASN A 753 -6.72 31.88 3.75
CA ASN A 753 -5.91 32.53 4.78
C ASN A 753 -4.46 32.70 4.31
N LEU A 754 -3.97 33.94 4.41
CA LEU A 754 -2.65 34.34 3.95
C LEU A 754 -1.90 35.09 5.06
N ILE A 755 -0.62 34.78 5.21
CA ILE A 755 0.32 35.53 6.06
C ILE A 755 1.42 36.05 5.15
N TYR A 756 1.65 37.37 5.18
CA TYR A 756 2.81 38.00 4.56
C TYR A 756 3.72 38.58 5.64
N MET A 757 4.98 38.19 5.61
CA MET A 757 6.01 38.66 6.54
C MET A 757 7.10 39.38 5.76
N PRO A 758 7.12 40.74 5.76
CA PRO A 758 8.11 41.50 5.01
C PRO A 758 9.52 41.39 5.61
N THR A 759 9.64 41.24 6.93
CA THR A 759 10.90 41.21 7.66
C THR A 759 10.82 40.36 8.92
N ALA A 760 11.95 39.79 9.33
CA ALA A 760 12.14 39.11 10.61
C ALA A 760 13.56 39.38 11.15
N THR A 761 13.79 39.07 12.43
CA THR A 761 15.11 39.24 13.06
C THR A 761 16.13 38.20 12.63
N SER A 762 15.69 37.04 12.13
CA SER A 762 16.53 35.96 11.60
C SER A 762 15.68 34.90 10.89
N ASP A 763 16.31 34.06 10.07
CA ASP A 763 15.64 32.92 9.42
C ASP A 763 15.07 31.90 10.43
N LEU A 764 15.72 31.73 11.58
CA LEU A 764 15.19 30.92 12.69
C LEU A 764 13.91 31.52 13.28
N ALA A 765 13.80 32.85 13.35
CA ALA A 765 12.59 33.51 13.82
C ALA A 765 11.43 33.33 12.82
N VAL A 766 11.72 33.44 11.52
CA VAL A 766 10.75 33.14 10.45
C VAL A 766 10.17 31.75 10.65
N GLU A 767 11.02 30.73 10.80
CA GLU A 767 10.58 29.36 10.99
C GLU A 767 9.71 29.20 12.25
N ARG A 768 10.12 29.77 13.39
CA ARG A 768 9.34 29.68 14.63
C ARG A 768 7.94 30.27 14.49
N ILE A 769 7.82 31.41 13.79
CA ILE A 769 6.53 32.09 13.58
C ILE A 769 5.65 31.26 12.64
N ILE A 770 6.17 30.83 11.50
CA ILE A 770 5.41 29.99 10.55
C ILE A 770 4.94 28.71 11.25
N ARG A 771 5.81 28.05 12.03
CA ARG A 771 5.44 26.84 12.77
C ARG A 771 4.38 27.07 13.83
N ALA A 772 4.37 28.23 14.49
CA ALA A 772 3.29 28.57 15.41
C ALA A 772 1.95 28.73 14.67
N ALA A 773 1.97 29.39 13.50
CA ALA A 773 0.79 29.60 12.67
C ALA A 773 0.22 28.31 12.06
N LEU A 774 1.06 27.33 11.70
CA LEU A 774 0.65 26.03 11.12
C LEU A 774 -0.52 25.39 11.86
N SER A 775 -0.50 25.42 13.20
CA SER A 775 -1.53 24.80 14.03
C SER A 775 -2.93 25.38 13.84
N GLN A 776 -3.03 26.64 13.39
CA GLN A 776 -4.29 27.34 13.12
C GLN A 776 -4.65 27.37 11.63
N MET A 777 -3.74 26.88 10.77
CA MET A 777 -3.85 26.90 9.31
C MET A 777 -3.98 25.48 8.74
N GLY A 778 -4.71 24.60 9.43
CA GLY A 778 -4.94 23.23 8.96
C GLY A 778 -3.71 22.30 8.99
N SER A 779 -2.64 22.67 9.71
CA SER A 779 -1.41 21.88 9.90
C SER A 779 -0.62 21.55 8.62
N HIS A 780 -0.94 22.22 7.50
CA HIS A 780 -0.19 22.17 6.24
C HIS A 780 -0.40 23.47 5.46
N VAL A 781 0.68 24.07 4.96
CA VAL A 781 0.66 25.34 4.23
C VAL A 781 1.70 25.35 3.10
N GLY A 782 1.44 26.13 2.06
CA GLY A 782 2.42 26.52 1.07
C GLY A 782 3.22 27.73 1.55
N CYS A 783 4.54 27.75 1.31
CA CYS A 783 5.40 28.89 1.63
C CYS A 783 6.12 29.38 0.38
N ALA A 784 6.12 30.69 0.14
CA ALA A 784 6.83 31.35 -0.95
C ALA A 784 7.87 32.32 -0.41
N GLU A 785 9.12 32.19 -0.84
CA GLU A 785 10.24 33.00 -0.37
C GLU A 785 10.63 34.09 -1.36
N GLY A 786 11.08 35.22 -0.83
CA GLY A 786 11.59 36.33 -1.62
C GLY A 786 12.73 35.89 -2.54
N PRO A 787 12.71 36.30 -3.83
CA PRO A 787 13.67 35.78 -4.80
C PRO A 787 15.11 36.20 -4.49
N VAL A 788 16.04 35.36 -4.95
CA VAL A 788 17.48 35.60 -4.93
C VAL A 788 17.97 35.86 -6.35
N THR A 789 19.08 36.57 -6.50
CA THR A 789 19.64 36.89 -7.82
C THR A 789 20.25 35.65 -8.47
N GLY A 790 20.31 35.59 -9.80
CA GLY A 790 20.98 34.50 -10.51
C GLY A 790 22.46 34.37 -10.13
N ALA A 791 23.13 35.49 -9.84
CA ALA A 791 24.50 35.49 -9.31
C ALA A 791 24.59 34.78 -7.94
N GLU A 792 23.65 35.04 -7.03
CA GLU A 792 23.55 34.35 -5.74
C GLU A 792 23.23 32.86 -5.95
N THR A 793 22.26 32.53 -6.81
CA THR A 793 21.88 31.14 -7.12
C THR A 793 23.06 30.30 -7.59
N LYS A 794 23.85 30.79 -8.55
CA LYS A 794 25.07 30.12 -9.04
C LYS A 794 26.10 29.84 -7.95
N ARG A 795 26.14 30.66 -6.88
CA ARG A 795 27.03 30.46 -5.75
C ARG A 795 26.44 29.52 -4.69
N TRP A 796 25.14 29.66 -4.41
CA TRP A 796 24.50 29.05 -3.24
C TRP A 796 23.87 27.69 -3.51
N ALA A 797 23.33 27.46 -4.72
CA ALA A 797 22.58 26.24 -5.01
C ALA A 797 23.45 24.99 -4.90
N VAL A 798 22.84 23.89 -4.42
CA VAL A 798 23.37 22.56 -4.71
C VAL A 798 22.94 22.22 -6.12
N GLU A 799 23.92 22.15 -7.02
CA GLU A 799 23.68 22.07 -8.46
C GLU A 799 23.33 20.63 -8.90
N HIS A 800 22.49 20.53 -9.93
CA HIS A 800 22.15 19.33 -10.69
C HIS A 800 21.37 18.26 -9.91
N THR A 801 20.60 18.66 -8.91
CA THR A 801 19.90 17.72 -8.03
C THR A 801 18.66 17.11 -8.68
N ILE A 802 17.99 17.82 -9.60
CA ILE A 802 16.90 17.26 -10.41
C ILE A 802 17.46 16.22 -11.38
N SER A 803 18.57 16.54 -12.05
CA SER A 803 19.31 15.59 -12.90
C SER A 803 19.72 14.34 -12.13
N LEU A 804 20.24 14.50 -10.91
CA LEU A 804 20.62 13.38 -10.05
C LEU A 804 19.41 12.51 -9.68
N ALA A 805 18.29 13.12 -9.28
CA ALA A 805 17.06 12.39 -8.97
C ALA A 805 16.58 11.55 -10.16
N TRP A 806 16.57 12.14 -11.36
CA TRP A 806 16.20 11.43 -12.58
C TRP A 806 17.13 10.23 -12.86
N ARG A 807 18.45 10.39 -12.71
CA ARG A 807 19.43 9.31 -12.92
C ARG A 807 19.23 8.15 -11.95
N ILE A 808 19.11 8.46 -10.66
CA ILE A 808 18.85 7.47 -9.61
C ILE A 808 17.56 6.70 -9.93
N GLY A 809 16.47 7.41 -10.23
CA GLY A 809 15.20 6.77 -10.56
C GLY A 809 15.26 5.90 -11.82
N ARG A 810 15.99 6.36 -12.85
CA ARG A 810 16.23 5.60 -14.07
C ARG A 810 17.02 4.31 -13.79
N ALA A 811 18.04 4.37 -12.93
CA ALA A 811 18.82 3.20 -12.52
C ALA A 811 17.96 2.18 -11.76
N VAL A 812 17.11 2.64 -10.84
CA VAL A 812 16.14 1.78 -10.13
C VAL A 812 15.16 1.13 -11.11
N ALA A 813 14.59 1.90 -12.03
CA ALA A 813 13.66 1.40 -13.04
C ALA A 813 14.34 0.37 -13.98
N ALA A 814 15.59 0.61 -14.39
CA ALA A 814 16.37 -0.33 -15.20
C ALA A 814 16.69 -1.63 -14.45
N ALA A 815 17.02 -1.55 -13.16
CA ALA A 815 17.25 -2.72 -12.32
C ALA A 815 15.99 -3.58 -12.18
N ARG A 816 14.81 -2.94 -12.00
CA ARG A 816 13.50 -3.62 -12.00
C ARG A 816 13.22 -4.31 -13.33
N GLN A 817 13.35 -3.60 -14.44
CA GLN A 817 13.06 -4.14 -15.77
C GLN A 817 13.98 -5.32 -16.14
N SER A 818 15.23 -5.31 -15.66
CA SER A 818 16.20 -6.38 -15.90
C SER A 818 16.26 -7.46 -14.82
N ASN A 819 15.36 -7.43 -13.82
CA ASN A 819 15.36 -8.34 -12.66
C ASN A 819 16.71 -8.40 -11.92
N ARG A 820 17.47 -7.28 -11.87
CA ARG A 820 18.78 -7.16 -11.19
C ARG A 820 18.70 -6.33 -9.91
N ILE A 821 17.62 -6.53 -9.15
CA ILE A 821 17.33 -5.80 -7.91
C ILE A 821 18.44 -5.94 -6.86
N ASP A 822 19.11 -7.09 -6.82
CA ASP A 822 20.24 -7.36 -5.93
C ASP A 822 21.43 -6.40 -6.12
N THR A 823 21.55 -5.82 -7.31
CA THR A 823 22.60 -4.85 -7.70
C THR A 823 22.10 -3.40 -7.82
N VAL A 824 20.87 -3.13 -7.37
CA VAL A 824 20.26 -1.79 -7.51
C VAL A 824 21.03 -0.73 -6.74
N ALA A 825 21.57 -1.07 -5.57
CA ALA A 825 22.32 -0.15 -4.73
C ALA A 825 23.63 0.28 -5.39
N GLU A 826 24.32 -0.65 -6.03
CA GLU A 826 25.53 -0.40 -6.81
C GLU A 826 25.22 0.47 -8.03
N SER A 827 24.10 0.23 -8.70
CA SER A 827 23.63 1.07 -9.82
C SER A 827 23.31 2.50 -9.36
N ILE A 828 22.72 2.67 -8.16
CA ILE A 828 22.51 4.00 -7.56
C ILE A 828 23.86 4.66 -7.25
N ILE A 829 24.82 3.91 -6.69
CA ILE A 829 26.15 4.41 -6.36
C ILE A 829 26.88 4.94 -7.61
N ASP A 830 26.78 4.23 -8.73
CA ASP A 830 27.38 4.66 -10.00
C ASP A 830 26.84 6.03 -10.45
N GLU A 831 25.52 6.25 -10.34
CA GLU A 831 24.87 7.52 -10.74
C GLU A 831 25.17 8.70 -9.81
N VAL A 832 25.52 8.46 -8.54
CA VAL A 832 25.89 9.51 -7.56
C VAL A 832 27.40 9.82 -7.54
N GLY A 833 28.16 9.32 -8.50
CA GLY A 833 29.60 9.57 -8.64
C GLY A 833 30.51 8.39 -8.29
N GLY A 834 29.95 7.19 -8.14
CA GLY A 834 30.67 5.94 -7.93
C GLY A 834 31.17 5.71 -6.50
N PRO A 835 32.00 4.68 -6.29
CA PRO A 835 32.45 4.22 -4.96
C PRO A 835 33.25 5.25 -4.14
N GLU A 836 33.79 6.30 -4.77
CA GLU A 836 34.45 7.40 -4.05
C GLU A 836 33.45 8.37 -3.40
N ALA A 837 32.24 8.49 -3.96
CA ALA A 837 31.20 9.43 -3.54
C ALA A 837 30.12 8.77 -2.67
N ALA A 838 29.88 7.48 -2.84
CA ALA A 838 28.87 6.75 -2.09
C ALA A 838 29.31 5.31 -1.81
N LYS A 839 28.68 4.68 -0.82
CA LYS A 839 28.90 3.27 -0.51
C LYS A 839 27.65 2.63 0.06
N VAL A 840 27.54 1.32 -0.09
CA VAL A 840 26.61 0.52 0.70
C VAL A 840 27.15 0.48 2.13
N ILE A 841 26.42 1.11 3.05
CA ILE A 841 26.76 1.12 4.47
C ILE A 841 26.42 -0.24 5.09
N PHE A 842 25.28 -0.81 4.71
CA PHE A 842 24.77 -2.04 5.30
C PHE A 842 23.68 -2.69 4.42
N LYS A 843 23.62 -4.02 4.41
CA LYS A 843 22.48 -4.79 3.87
C LYS A 843 21.93 -5.68 4.99
N GLY A 844 20.62 -5.68 5.20
CA GLY A 844 20.05 -6.42 6.32
C GLY A 844 18.54 -6.36 6.43
N LYS A 845 18.03 -6.84 7.57
CA LYS A 845 16.61 -6.85 7.93
C LYS A 845 16.38 -5.84 9.03
N ILE A 846 15.31 -5.04 8.95
CA ILE A 846 14.89 -4.19 10.08
C ILE A 846 14.43 -5.10 11.21
N VAL A 847 15.07 -5.00 12.37
CA VAL A 847 14.76 -5.81 13.56
C VAL A 847 14.18 -5.01 14.74
N GLY A 848 14.09 -3.69 14.62
CA GLY A 848 13.47 -2.84 15.64
C GLY A 848 13.22 -1.42 15.13
N VAL A 849 12.13 -0.80 15.59
CA VAL A 849 11.78 0.60 15.29
C VAL A 849 11.16 1.24 16.52
N GLU A 850 11.74 2.33 17.01
CA GLU A 850 11.20 3.13 18.11
C GLU A 850 10.84 4.53 17.63
N ARG A 851 9.73 5.11 18.12
CA ARG A 851 9.24 6.43 17.72
C ARG A 851 8.68 7.22 18.91
N THR A 852 8.98 8.51 18.97
CA THR A 852 8.41 9.48 19.91
C THR A 852 8.21 10.83 19.22
N LEU A 853 7.11 11.53 19.53
CA LEU A 853 6.86 12.86 18.98
C LEU A 853 7.40 13.94 19.92
N ARG A 854 8.19 14.90 19.42
CA ARG A 854 8.67 16.06 20.19
C ARG A 854 8.68 17.32 19.32
N ASN A 855 8.07 18.41 19.79
CA ASN A 855 8.05 19.70 19.10
C ASN A 855 7.65 19.60 17.60
N GLY A 856 6.62 18.81 17.31
CA GLY A 856 6.11 18.57 15.96
C GLY A 856 6.92 17.57 15.11
N HIS A 857 8.14 17.21 15.49
CA HIS A 857 8.98 16.26 14.75
C HIS A 857 8.84 14.86 15.32
N VAL A 858 8.96 13.85 14.44
CA VAL A 858 9.06 12.44 14.84
C VAL A 858 10.52 12.12 15.10
N TYR A 859 10.86 11.82 16.34
CA TYR A 859 12.16 11.30 16.75
C TYR A 859 12.08 9.80 16.90
N GLY A 860 13.12 9.10 16.50
CA GLY A 860 13.16 7.65 16.66
C GLY A 860 14.47 7.04 16.23
N GLU A 861 14.52 5.72 16.26
CA GLU A 861 15.63 4.94 15.73
C GLU A 861 15.13 3.66 15.07
N VAL A 862 15.83 3.23 14.03
CA VAL A 862 15.66 1.93 13.39
C VAL A 862 16.92 1.08 13.58
N ILE A 863 16.73 -0.18 13.94
CA ILE A 863 17.78 -1.17 14.14
C ILE A 863 17.73 -2.16 12.97
N ILE A 864 18.86 -2.37 12.31
CA ILE A 864 18.99 -3.25 11.14
C ILE A 864 20.07 -4.29 11.44
N GLU A 865 19.76 -5.56 11.24
CA GLU A 865 20.68 -6.68 11.46
C GLU A 865 21.04 -7.34 10.12
N ALA A 866 22.31 -7.75 9.96
CA ALA A 866 22.78 -8.36 8.74
C ALA A 866 22.02 -9.66 8.45
N ALA A 867 21.58 -9.84 7.20
CA ALA A 867 20.90 -11.07 6.79
C ALA A 867 21.92 -12.23 6.70
N ALA A 868 21.53 -13.43 7.16
CA ALA A 868 22.42 -14.58 7.18
C ALA A 868 22.77 -15.16 5.79
N ASP A 869 22.00 -14.79 4.75
CA ASP A 869 21.92 -15.59 3.51
C ASP A 869 21.96 -14.78 2.19
N THR A 870 22.52 -13.57 2.20
CA THR A 870 22.92 -12.93 0.94
C THR A 870 24.27 -13.50 0.49
N SER A 871 24.41 -13.79 -0.80
CA SER A 871 25.60 -14.36 -1.46
C SER A 871 26.93 -13.61 -1.20
N SER A 872 26.88 -12.42 -0.59
CA SER A 872 28.02 -11.70 -0.02
C SER A 872 28.08 -11.83 1.51
N THR A 873 29.14 -12.46 2.03
CA THR A 873 29.47 -12.55 3.48
C THR A 873 30.00 -11.24 4.10
N GLU A 874 29.76 -10.10 3.43
CA GLU A 874 30.44 -8.82 3.68
C GLU A 874 29.92 -8.10 4.93
N PHE A 875 28.59 -8.08 5.16
CA PHE A 875 27.99 -7.36 6.28
C PHE A 875 27.72 -8.30 7.46
N LYS A 876 28.12 -7.88 8.67
CA LYS A 876 27.93 -8.62 9.92
C LYS A 876 27.56 -7.69 11.06
N GLY A 877 26.81 -8.21 12.03
CA GLY A 877 26.38 -7.49 13.22
C GLY A 877 25.11 -6.68 12.96
N ARG A 878 24.97 -5.56 13.67
CA ARG A 878 23.80 -4.68 13.59
C ARG A 878 24.20 -3.22 13.49
N ILE A 879 23.35 -2.43 12.84
CA ILE A 879 23.45 -0.97 12.81
C ILE A 879 22.21 -0.31 13.41
N LYS A 880 22.38 0.92 13.87
CA LYS A 880 21.34 1.79 14.43
C LYS A 880 21.31 3.10 13.68
N ILE A 881 20.13 3.52 13.23
CA ILE A 881 19.93 4.78 12.50
C ILE A 881 18.93 5.64 13.26
N PRO A 882 19.38 6.67 14.02
CA PRO A 882 18.47 7.66 14.58
C PRO A 882 17.94 8.62 13.51
N PHE A 883 16.71 9.09 13.72
CA PHE A 883 16.05 10.04 12.82
C PHE A 883 15.27 11.12 13.57
N LYS A 884 15.12 12.30 12.92
CA LYS A 884 14.22 13.40 13.28
C LYS A 884 13.48 13.78 11.99
N ASN A 885 12.40 13.08 11.68
CA ASN A 885 11.78 12.94 10.34
C ASN A 885 12.73 12.38 9.26
N GLU A 886 13.97 12.87 9.17
CA GLU A 886 15.04 12.40 8.28
C GLU A 886 16.08 11.58 9.06
N ASN A 887 16.75 10.65 8.40
CA ASN A 887 17.88 9.87 8.93
C ASN A 887 19.09 10.77 9.21
N ILE A 888 19.61 10.71 10.43
CA ILE A 888 20.64 11.63 10.91
C ILE A 888 22.04 10.99 10.89
N ALA A 889 22.14 9.73 11.33
CA ALA A 889 23.39 9.02 11.47
C ALA A 889 23.18 7.52 11.26
N ALA A 890 24.24 6.78 10.98
CA ALA A 890 24.26 5.32 10.97
C ALA A 890 25.42 4.85 11.85
N PHE A 891 25.10 4.10 12.90
CA PHE A 891 26.06 3.59 13.87
C PHE A 891 26.15 2.08 13.79
N LYS A 892 27.35 1.53 13.66
CA LYS A 892 27.58 0.10 13.90
C LYS A 892 27.64 -0.14 15.40
N VAL A 893 26.85 -1.10 15.88
CA VAL A 893 26.83 -1.46 17.30
C VAL A 893 27.74 -2.67 17.51
N ASN A 894 28.81 -2.49 18.28
CA ASN A 894 29.75 -3.56 18.61
C ASN A 894 29.24 -4.44 19.76
N GLU A 895 29.86 -5.60 19.97
CA GLU A 895 29.46 -6.59 20.99
C GLU A 895 29.45 -6.03 22.43
N HIS A 896 30.26 -5.00 22.70
CA HIS A 896 30.33 -4.33 24.01
C HIS A 896 29.38 -3.13 24.14
N GLY A 897 28.52 -2.88 23.15
CA GLY A 897 27.58 -1.76 23.14
C GLY A 897 28.19 -0.40 22.73
N SER A 898 29.46 -0.36 22.31
CA SER A 898 30.05 0.85 21.73
C SER A 898 29.56 1.08 20.29
N GLU A 899 29.44 2.35 19.92
CA GLU A 899 28.91 2.78 18.62
C GLU A 899 30.02 3.36 17.75
N GLU A 900 30.20 2.79 16.55
CA GLU A 900 31.11 3.30 15.51
C GLU A 900 30.29 4.05 14.45
N VAL A 901 30.67 5.27 14.12
CA VAL A 901 29.98 6.08 13.10
C VAL A 901 30.33 5.55 11.70
N LEU A 902 29.34 5.06 10.98
CA LEU A 902 29.48 4.64 9.57
C LEU A 902 29.18 5.77 8.60
N ALA A 903 28.17 6.58 8.91
CA ALA A 903 27.77 7.78 8.17
C ALA A 903 27.04 8.74 9.10
N ILE A 904 27.13 10.04 8.81
CA ILE A 904 26.47 11.07 9.61
C ILE A 904 26.23 12.33 8.78
N VAL A 905 25.15 13.06 9.07
CA VAL A 905 24.86 14.37 8.48
C VAL A 905 26.10 15.30 8.48
N PRO A 906 26.32 16.12 7.43
CA PRO A 906 25.41 16.38 6.30
C PRO A 906 25.28 15.25 5.26
N ASP A 907 26.10 14.20 5.31
CA ASP A 907 26.02 13.09 4.34
C ASP A 907 24.63 12.45 4.34
N LEU A 908 24.17 12.04 3.16
CA LEU A 908 22.85 11.47 2.98
C LEU A 908 22.86 10.01 3.41
N ILE A 909 21.83 9.61 4.15
CA ILE A 909 21.61 8.24 4.60
C ILE A 909 20.25 7.81 4.07
N ALA A 910 20.28 7.05 2.98
CA ALA A 910 19.08 6.51 2.34
C ALA A 910 18.89 5.06 2.76
N VAL A 911 17.68 4.72 3.19
CA VAL A 911 17.27 3.33 3.43
C VAL A 911 16.34 2.96 2.28
N ILE A 912 16.75 1.98 1.48
CA ILE A 912 15.97 1.50 0.35
C ILE A 912 15.50 0.07 0.60
N ASP A 913 14.31 -0.25 0.10
CA ASP A 913 13.78 -1.61 0.09
C ASP A 913 14.63 -2.51 -0.81
N ALA A 914 15.12 -3.61 -0.27
CA ALA A 914 15.98 -4.55 -0.99
C ALA A 914 15.21 -5.32 -2.08
N GLN A 915 13.88 -5.27 -2.11
CA GLN A 915 13.06 -5.97 -3.12
C GLN A 915 12.67 -5.08 -4.30
N SER A 916 12.48 -3.79 -4.06
CA SER A 916 12.05 -2.84 -5.10
C SER A 916 13.14 -1.83 -5.47
N GLY A 917 14.14 -1.58 -4.61
CA GLY A 917 15.10 -0.49 -4.77
C GLY A 917 14.51 0.91 -4.53
N GLU A 918 13.25 1.01 -4.08
CA GLU A 918 12.61 2.27 -3.71
C GLU A 918 12.99 2.70 -2.29
N ALA A 919 12.87 4.00 -2.00
CA ALA A 919 13.12 4.51 -0.66
C ALA A 919 12.04 4.05 0.33
N ILE A 920 12.45 3.83 1.58
CA ILE A 920 11.53 3.64 2.70
C ILE A 920 11.61 4.88 3.59
N GLY A 921 10.51 5.62 3.70
CA GLY A 921 10.40 6.77 4.57
C GLY A 921 10.44 6.38 6.06
N THR A 922 10.84 7.29 6.95
CA THR A 922 10.79 7.04 8.41
C THR A 922 9.38 6.68 8.92
N PRO A 923 8.26 7.19 8.35
CA PRO A 923 6.92 6.72 8.71
C PRO A 923 6.64 5.27 8.27
N GLU A 924 7.39 4.74 7.30
CA GLU A 924 7.18 3.43 6.69
C GLU A 924 8.05 2.32 7.30
N TYR A 925 9.06 2.65 8.11
CA TYR A 925 9.90 1.65 8.80
C TYR A 925 9.06 0.68 9.62
N ARG A 926 9.26 -0.62 9.39
CA ARG A 926 8.58 -1.72 10.05
C ARG A 926 9.58 -2.86 10.23
N TYR A 927 9.39 -3.65 11.28
CA TYR A 927 10.14 -4.90 11.43
C TYR A 927 9.97 -5.78 10.17
N GLY A 928 11.04 -6.43 9.75
CA GLY A 928 11.02 -7.53 8.79
C GLY A 928 11.33 -7.10 7.36
N LEU A 929 11.27 -5.79 7.08
CA LEU A 929 11.67 -5.25 5.80
C LEU A 929 13.15 -5.55 5.55
N LEU A 930 13.43 -6.16 4.40
CA LEU A 930 14.78 -6.30 3.89
C LEU A 930 15.19 -4.97 3.26
N VAL A 931 16.32 -4.44 3.70
CA VAL A 931 16.75 -3.09 3.33
C VAL A 931 18.22 -3.06 2.97
N THR A 932 18.55 -2.12 2.09
CA THR A 932 19.92 -1.69 1.84
C THR A 932 20.06 -0.24 2.29
N VAL A 933 21.11 0.03 3.06
CA VAL A 933 21.44 1.38 3.54
C VAL A 933 22.57 1.93 2.69
N ILE A 934 22.31 3.04 2.02
CA ILE A 934 23.27 3.73 1.15
C ILE A 934 23.67 5.03 1.82
N GLY A 935 24.98 5.25 1.92
CA GLY A 935 25.55 6.53 2.28
C GLY A 935 26.00 7.28 1.03
N ILE A 936 25.62 8.55 0.91
CA ILE A 936 26.06 9.42 -0.20
C ILE A 936 26.72 10.66 0.39
N THR A 937 27.91 11.00 -0.08
CA THR A 937 28.68 12.15 0.42
C THR A 937 27.91 13.44 0.14
N ALA A 938 27.85 14.33 1.13
CA ALA A 938 27.20 15.62 1.00
C ALA A 938 27.88 16.53 -0.02
N SER A 939 27.10 17.45 -0.59
CA SER A 939 27.64 18.54 -1.41
C SER A 939 28.72 19.33 -0.68
N ASP A 940 29.70 19.80 -1.44
CA ASP A 940 30.72 20.75 -1.00
C ASP A 940 30.14 22.03 -0.38
N LYS A 941 28.91 22.44 -0.75
CA LYS A 941 28.18 23.55 -0.11
C LYS A 941 27.93 23.33 1.38
N TRP A 942 27.85 22.07 1.83
CA TRP A 942 27.65 21.70 3.23
C TRP A 942 28.94 21.44 3.99
N THR A 943 30.05 21.21 3.29
CA THR A 943 31.30 20.70 3.90
C THR A 943 32.48 21.65 3.78
N SER A 944 32.43 22.64 2.88
CA SER A 944 33.56 23.54 2.61
C SER A 944 33.79 24.63 3.64
N THR A 945 32.82 24.90 4.54
CA THR A 945 32.96 25.96 5.55
C THR A 945 32.56 25.47 6.94
N PRO A 946 33.17 26.00 8.03
CA PRO A 946 32.78 25.67 9.39
C PRO A 946 31.31 25.96 9.70
N ARG A 947 30.77 27.05 9.13
CA ARG A 947 29.36 27.44 9.31
C ARG A 947 28.40 26.43 8.66
N ALA A 948 28.77 25.89 7.50
CA ALA A 948 27.98 24.85 6.85
C ALA A 948 27.84 23.61 7.74
N ILE A 949 28.95 23.18 8.36
CA ILE A 949 28.96 22.07 9.32
C ILE A 949 28.23 22.42 10.63
N GLU A 950 28.28 23.67 11.09
CA GLU A 950 27.51 24.13 12.25
C GLU A 950 26.00 24.01 12.03
N ILE A 951 25.52 24.35 10.83
CA ILE A 951 24.10 24.39 10.46
C ILE A 951 23.58 22.99 10.05
N GLY A 952 24.33 22.29 9.21
CA GLY A 952 23.91 21.03 8.57
C GLY A 952 24.55 19.76 9.13
N GLY A 953 25.54 19.89 10.03
CA GLY A 953 26.29 18.78 10.60
C GLY A 953 25.81 18.31 11.98
N PRO A 954 26.54 17.38 12.63
CA PRO A 954 26.07 16.60 13.78
C PRO A 954 25.55 17.44 14.96
N LYS A 955 26.24 18.57 15.24
CA LYS A 955 25.91 19.46 16.35
C LYS A 955 24.52 20.08 16.23
N ALA A 956 24.07 20.39 15.02
CA ALA A 956 22.73 20.95 14.76
C ALA A 956 21.60 19.98 15.17
N PHE A 957 21.91 18.68 15.26
CA PHE A 957 20.98 17.61 15.61
C PHE A 957 21.17 17.11 17.05
N GLY A 958 21.95 17.81 17.86
CA GLY A 958 22.21 17.46 19.27
C GLY A 958 23.30 16.40 19.47
N LEU A 959 24.02 16.02 18.42
CA LEU A 959 25.17 15.10 18.51
C LEU A 959 26.46 15.90 18.79
N THR A 960 26.53 16.53 19.96
CA THR A 960 27.59 17.50 20.30
C THR A 960 28.99 16.90 20.43
N ASP A 961 29.04 15.61 20.75
CA ASP A 961 30.28 14.88 21.05
C ASP A 961 30.88 14.18 19.80
N ILE A 962 30.24 14.33 18.64
CA ILE A 962 30.66 13.70 17.38
C ILE A 962 31.17 14.78 16.42
N GLU A 963 32.41 14.62 15.96
CA GLU A 963 32.98 15.45 14.89
C GLU A 963 32.60 14.87 13.52
N TYR A 964 32.22 15.75 12.59
CA TYR A 964 31.91 15.33 11.22
C TYR A 964 33.19 14.86 10.50
N LYS A 965 33.10 13.68 9.89
CA LYS A 965 34.09 13.16 8.96
C LYS A 965 33.35 12.76 7.68
N PRO A 966 33.74 13.31 6.50
CA PRO A 966 33.09 12.96 5.26
C PRO A 966 33.11 11.46 4.98
N LEU A 967 31.98 10.94 4.51
CA LEU A 967 31.82 9.56 4.09
C LEU A 967 32.78 9.18 2.95
N GLY A 968 33.02 10.13 2.04
CA GLY A 968 33.79 10.01 0.82
C GLY A 968 34.13 11.39 0.23
N LYS A 969 34.26 11.48 -1.10
CA LYS A 969 34.47 12.73 -1.83
C LYS A 969 33.22 13.11 -2.59
N PHE A 970 32.81 14.36 -2.48
CA PHE A 970 31.73 14.87 -3.30
C PHE A 970 32.12 14.84 -4.79
N VAL A 971 31.22 14.28 -5.61
CA VAL A 971 31.30 14.33 -7.06
C VAL A 971 30.08 15.08 -7.55
N LYS A 972 30.30 16.13 -8.34
CA LYS A 972 29.22 16.94 -8.90
C LYS A 972 28.35 16.07 -9.83
N PRO A 973 27.02 16.04 -9.67
CA PRO A 973 26.16 15.25 -10.55
C PRO A 973 26.26 15.69 -12.01
N ILE A 974 26.11 14.74 -12.92
CA ILE A 974 26.12 15.00 -14.36
C ILE A 974 24.76 15.62 -14.75
N SER A 975 24.79 16.82 -15.33
CA SER A 975 23.56 17.47 -15.81
C SER A 975 22.97 16.70 -16.98
N VAL A 976 21.67 16.41 -16.92
CA VAL A 976 20.90 15.89 -18.05
C VAL A 976 20.92 16.88 -19.21
N ILE A 977 20.88 18.18 -18.92
CA ILE A 977 20.89 19.23 -19.93
C ILE A 977 22.22 19.21 -20.69
N ASP A 978 23.35 19.17 -19.99
CA ASP A 978 24.67 19.17 -20.63
C ASP A 978 24.98 17.87 -21.38
N GLU A 979 24.46 16.72 -20.93
CA GLU A 979 24.67 15.42 -21.59
C GLU A 979 23.82 15.25 -22.87
N TYR A 980 22.59 15.77 -22.87
CA TYR A 980 21.63 15.55 -23.94
C TYR A 980 21.34 16.79 -24.80
N SER A 981 22.00 17.93 -24.55
CA SER A 981 21.97 19.07 -25.47
C SER A 981 22.75 18.73 -26.74
N ASP A 982 22.15 19.01 -27.90
CA ASP A 982 22.80 18.96 -29.21
C ASP A 982 23.92 20.00 -29.37
#